data_AF-A0A068NUQ9-F1
#
_entry.id   AF-A0A068NUQ9-F1
#
_cell.length_a   1.000
_cell.length_b   1.000
_cell.length_c   1.000
_cell.angle_alpha   90.00
_cell.angle_beta   90.00
_cell.angle_gamma   90.00
#
_symmetry.space_group_name_H-M   'P 1'
#
loop_
_entity.id
_entity.type
_entity.pdbx_description
1 polymer ?
#
loop_
_entity_poly.entity_id
_entity_poly.type
_entity_poly.pdbx_seq_one_letter_code
_entity_poly.pdbx_strand_id
1 'polypeptide(L)'
;MSLRIDPDQYRSASLENVLGSLHGPLAGGAITTPLTATVAGRLVVNWTSRRPMVLAVLNGSLETESIVLDTVVDPDGVAAALPTCRFESYSESGAALAIYVPNVAKGVDSIPGFTLALQAKTVPEGGAPVAIAPADLPKYFRFEMIEGNVGKMLFALLQEKAKIRRQARELAAMKLRTGARRDALDRIGASLGVLRFQDDLTYDPVKQEVLTVVLKDGAGNPTLESDRDFARRLALYRPFLLSSRARFNETLNGDGGDGDPNAGLLSGLGLTARFQIQEENNPFALAFRIVGVGSATPRTNFLNYVRSDVLIWIPNSAAANTAHNGRYIPKATQDQVSALRTRLRSAYTYPADAAVAPMLATALDRLGRVLKALGFAKKPAIQRAQTAAAGSRYELGLGVDIASFTAADLNDLVARTNNLGRTPTGDQEAEALIAQARAMPPASGAADPDGSWLLKACGFQTVHRLTATSLYISHLPTLGLQIDGPTTVAMGAAGNYEAHFYPPEDPAMNAALFAGLHASAADWTAAGHTAWTELSAAAALTAWGKVIAQAPNAPAQQVFASAGLPAIANPASLIVNLQSVPADMLVTVTLPAPLAADILAGKPAGATALRDLAALFTKHSLASAVPLVTNTGQVLVVVSVLGLPQVGVNLSERRTSGFRWYAVPLGGQGTVKALGSVTSLQPTHAGALALVCLGYIRQGLADPYEVKIDLPAGKTITLKEYEFLMNTLEHLCPIGVEINTYSIRQKHVDLAGNGVPLPLKPTVFRTYRSFRRRRLRGIYQEG
;
A
#
# COMPACT_ATOMS: atom_id res chain seq x y z
N MET A 1 8.62 26.56 -1.56
CA MET A 1 9.24 27.91 -1.54
C MET A 1 8.23 28.93 -2.01
N SER A 2 7.69 29.76 -1.10
CA SER A 2 6.90 30.94 -1.47
C SER A 2 7.89 32.08 -1.75
N LEU A 3 7.87 32.61 -2.98
CA LEU A 3 8.54 33.86 -3.32
C LEU A 3 7.92 34.98 -2.46
N ARG A 4 8.60 35.34 -1.37
CA ARG A 4 8.30 36.55 -0.59
C ARG A 4 9.14 37.68 -1.19
N ILE A 5 8.57 38.39 -2.16
CA ILE A 5 9.10 39.69 -2.59
C ILE A 5 8.72 40.67 -1.48
N ASP A 6 9.63 40.89 -0.53
CA ASP A 6 9.51 42.00 0.43
C ASP A 6 10.24 43.21 -0.17
N PRO A 7 9.53 44.27 -0.59
CA PRO A 7 10.15 45.43 -1.24
C PRO A 7 10.99 46.28 -0.27
N ASP A 8 10.86 46.09 1.05
CA ASP A 8 11.63 46.83 2.06
C ASP A 8 12.89 46.04 2.47
N GLN A 9 14.05 46.46 1.94
CA GLN A 9 15.35 45.84 2.23
C GLN A 9 15.74 45.92 3.72
N TYR A 10 15.27 46.95 4.44
CA TYR A 10 15.62 47.19 5.84
C TYR A 10 14.62 46.60 6.83
N ARG A 11 13.45 46.13 6.37
CA ARG A 11 12.46 45.44 7.21
C ARG A 11 12.15 46.20 8.52
N SER A 12 12.23 45.54 9.67
CA SER A 12 12.12 46.16 10.99
C SER A 12 13.38 46.93 11.45
N ALA A 13 14.54 46.78 10.78
CA ALA A 13 15.79 47.52 11.06
C ALA A 13 15.73 48.99 10.54
N SER A 14 14.57 49.63 10.63
CA SER A 14 14.38 50.99 10.11
C SER A 14 15.17 52.03 10.90
N LEU A 15 15.44 51.76 12.18
CA LEU A 15 16.27 52.63 13.01
C LEU A 15 17.72 52.70 12.49
N GLU A 16 18.30 51.55 12.15
CA GLU A 16 19.66 51.47 11.58
C GLU A 16 19.76 52.26 10.27
N ASN A 17 18.77 52.10 9.38
CA ASN A 17 18.72 52.83 8.11
C ASN A 17 18.63 54.35 8.32
N VAL A 18 17.75 54.80 9.23
CA VAL A 18 17.57 56.24 9.49
C VAL A 18 18.81 56.83 10.16
N LEU A 19 19.41 56.13 11.13
CA LEU A 19 20.65 56.57 11.78
C LEU A 19 21.81 56.66 10.80
N GLY A 20 21.96 55.67 9.89
CA GLY A 20 22.97 55.70 8.83
C GLY A 20 22.76 56.81 7.80
N SER A 21 21.53 57.32 7.69
CA SER A 21 21.18 58.45 6.79
C SER A 21 21.34 59.82 7.45
N LEU A 22 21.66 59.90 8.74
CA LEU A 22 21.90 61.17 9.42
C LEU A 22 23.26 61.76 9.01
N HIS A 23 23.28 63.06 8.77
CA HIS A 23 24.50 63.79 8.43
C HIS A 23 24.65 65.06 9.28
N GLY A 24 25.90 65.52 9.41
CA GLY A 24 26.23 66.77 10.09
C GLY A 24 25.80 66.80 11.56
N PRO A 25 25.23 67.91 12.06
CA PRO A 25 24.88 68.08 13.48
C PRO A 25 23.88 67.04 14.02
N LEU A 26 23.02 66.48 13.16
CA LEU A 26 22.04 65.47 13.57
C LEU A 26 22.69 64.10 13.84
N ALA A 27 23.75 63.75 13.10
CA ALA A 27 24.53 62.54 13.35
C ALA A 27 25.23 62.60 14.71
N GLY A 28 25.75 63.77 15.10
CA GLY A 28 26.32 64.01 16.43
C GLY A 28 25.29 63.95 17.58
N GLY A 29 23.99 64.03 17.28
CA GLY A 29 22.90 63.91 18.25
C GLY A 29 22.32 62.50 18.41
N ALA A 30 22.85 61.52 17.67
CA ALA A 30 22.37 60.14 17.61
C ALA A 30 23.53 59.15 17.36
N ILE A 31 24.55 59.16 18.24
CA ILE A 31 25.71 58.28 18.12
C ILE A 31 25.30 56.86 18.48
N THR A 32 25.65 55.88 17.65
CA THR A 32 25.38 54.45 17.92
C THR A 32 26.67 53.71 18.17
N THR A 33 26.74 52.99 19.28
CA THR A 33 27.89 52.18 19.67
C THR A 33 27.44 50.73 19.86
N PRO A 34 27.99 49.74 19.13
CA PRO A 34 27.66 48.34 19.34
C PRO A 34 28.16 47.87 20.72
N LEU A 35 27.34 47.08 21.41
CA LEU A 35 27.69 46.45 22.68
C LEU A 35 27.80 44.94 22.49
N THR A 36 28.84 44.35 23.09
CA THR A 36 29.05 42.89 23.05
C THR A 36 28.70 42.28 24.40
N ALA A 37 27.80 41.30 24.39
CA ALA A 37 27.50 40.52 25.59
C ALA A 37 28.69 39.61 25.93
N THR A 38 29.12 39.63 27.18
CA THR A 38 30.12 38.70 27.71
C THR A 38 29.55 37.28 27.80
N VAL A 39 30.42 36.28 27.93
CA VAL A 39 30.00 34.86 28.13
C VAL A 39 29.15 34.64 29.39
N ALA A 40 29.20 35.57 30.34
CA ALA A 40 28.35 35.59 31.54
C ALA A 40 27.00 36.30 31.33
N GLY A 41 26.69 36.73 30.10
CA GLY A 41 25.44 37.43 29.78
C GLY A 41 25.40 38.87 30.30
N ARG A 42 26.54 39.55 30.35
CA ARG A 42 26.64 40.94 30.81
C ARG A 42 27.02 41.89 29.69
N LEU A 43 26.41 43.07 29.67
CA LEU A 43 26.84 44.22 28.87
C LEU A 43 27.55 45.20 29.80
N VAL A 44 28.81 45.52 29.50
CA VAL A 44 29.62 46.42 30.32
C VAL A 44 29.87 47.71 29.54
N VAL A 45 29.41 48.84 30.08
CA VAL A 45 29.70 50.18 29.58
C VAL A 45 30.66 50.83 30.56
N ASN A 46 31.95 50.88 30.22
CA ASN A 46 33.00 51.38 31.11
C ASN A 46 33.39 52.84 30.84
N TRP A 47 32.59 53.58 30.07
CA TRP A 47 32.81 55.00 29.77
C TRP A 47 31.61 55.85 30.18
N THR A 48 31.87 57.15 30.35
CA THR A 48 30.82 58.14 30.58
C THR A 48 30.05 58.38 29.28
N SER A 49 28.74 58.17 29.31
CA SER A 49 27.88 58.22 28.12
C SER A 49 26.86 59.36 28.20
N ARG A 50 26.56 59.98 27.06
CA ARG A 50 25.67 61.16 26.99
C ARG A 50 24.23 60.74 26.71
N ARG A 51 23.37 60.88 27.72
CA ARG A 51 21.94 60.51 27.67
C ARG A 51 21.71 59.18 26.90
N PRO A 52 22.32 58.06 27.31
CA PRO A 52 22.28 56.84 26.52
C PRO A 52 20.91 56.15 26.58
N MET A 53 20.71 55.20 25.67
CA MET A 53 19.63 54.20 25.65
C MET A 53 20.23 52.92 25.12
N VAL A 54 20.04 51.81 25.83
CA VAL A 54 20.51 50.50 25.39
C VAL A 54 19.35 49.74 24.74
N LEU A 55 19.61 49.21 23.55
CA LEU A 55 18.67 48.44 22.76
C LEU A 55 19.12 46.98 22.66
N ALA A 56 18.15 46.07 22.72
CA ALA A 56 18.30 44.73 22.19
C ALA A 56 17.63 44.66 20.82
N VAL A 57 18.31 44.11 19.83
CA VAL A 57 17.83 43.99 18.45
C VAL A 57 17.85 42.51 18.05
N LEU A 58 16.76 42.02 17.47
CA LEU A 58 16.66 40.62 17.04
C LEU A 58 17.53 40.33 15.81
N ASN A 59 18.35 39.28 15.87
CA ASN A 59 19.12 38.79 14.72
C ASN A 59 18.28 37.89 13.79
N GLY A 60 17.35 37.12 14.36
CA GLY A 60 16.43 36.23 13.63
C GLY A 60 15.00 36.73 13.62
N SER A 61 14.23 36.37 12.59
CA SER A 61 12.76 36.53 12.64
C SER A 61 12.15 35.45 13.53
N LEU A 62 11.17 35.83 14.33
CA LEU A 62 10.35 34.89 15.09
C LEU A 62 9.16 34.43 14.25
N GLU A 63 8.76 33.18 14.41
CA GLU A 63 7.51 32.65 13.85
C GLU A 63 6.43 32.61 14.94
N THR A 64 6.13 31.43 15.49
CA THR A 64 5.10 31.24 16.52
C THR A 64 5.63 31.48 17.93
N GLU A 65 6.95 31.34 18.15
CA GLU A 65 7.58 31.57 19.44
C GLU A 65 7.72 33.05 19.80
N SER A 66 7.81 33.34 21.10
CA SER A 66 8.16 34.66 21.63
C SER A 66 9.45 34.57 22.44
N ILE A 67 10.21 35.66 22.52
CA ILE A 67 11.42 35.71 23.35
C ILE A 67 11.24 36.77 24.42
N VAL A 68 11.50 36.38 25.66
CA VAL A 68 11.43 37.26 26.83
C VAL A 68 12.85 37.53 27.31
N LEU A 69 13.17 38.79 27.54
CA LEU A 69 14.47 39.28 27.99
C LEU A 69 14.29 40.05 29.29
N ASP A 70 14.80 39.48 30.37
CA ASP A 70 14.85 40.05 31.70
C ASP A 70 16.24 40.71 31.88
N THR A 71 16.26 41.96 32.38
CA THR A 71 17.49 42.75 32.53
C THR A 71 17.60 43.31 33.94
N VAL A 72 18.81 43.27 34.51
CA VAL A 72 19.14 43.87 35.82
C VAL A 72 20.30 44.84 35.64
N VAL A 73 20.15 46.08 36.09
CA VAL A 73 21.23 47.08 36.08
C VAL A 73 22.06 47.01 37.36
N ASP A 74 23.36 47.23 37.21
CA ASP A 74 24.41 47.21 38.22
C ASP A 74 24.32 45.99 39.16
N PRO A 75 24.43 44.77 38.60
CA PRO A 75 24.23 43.52 39.35
C PRO A 75 25.26 43.31 40.46
N ASP A 76 26.44 43.90 40.34
CA ASP A 76 27.51 43.83 41.36
C ASP A 76 27.49 45.05 42.32
N GLY A 77 26.56 45.98 42.12
CA GLY A 77 26.35 47.19 42.93
C GLY A 77 24.94 47.23 43.54
N VAL A 78 24.20 48.33 43.34
CA VAL A 78 22.79 48.41 43.75
C VAL A 78 21.94 47.83 42.62
N ALA A 79 21.74 46.51 42.66
CA ALA A 79 20.99 45.80 41.64
C ALA A 79 19.53 46.31 41.54
N ALA A 80 19.13 46.77 40.36
CA ALA A 80 17.75 47.16 40.08
C ALA A 80 17.20 46.39 38.88
N ALA A 81 16.08 45.69 39.08
CA ALA A 81 15.39 44.99 38.01
C ALA A 81 14.72 46.00 37.07
N LEU A 82 14.96 45.83 35.76
CA LEU A 82 14.33 46.64 34.72
C LEU A 82 13.07 45.95 34.19
N PRO A 83 12.16 46.67 33.52
CA PRO A 83 10.98 46.07 32.91
C PRO A 83 11.35 44.95 31.93
N THR A 84 10.68 43.82 32.06
CA THR A 84 10.83 42.68 31.14
C THR A 84 10.50 43.10 29.71
N CYS A 85 11.45 42.90 28.80
CA CYS A 85 11.26 43.14 27.38
C CYS A 85 10.75 41.87 26.70
N ARG A 86 9.72 41.97 25.87
CA ARG A 86 9.18 40.82 25.14
C ARG A 86 9.10 41.07 23.65
N PHE A 87 9.83 40.25 22.90
CA PHE A 87 9.62 40.09 21.47
C PHE A 87 8.51 39.07 21.25
N GLU A 88 7.37 39.55 20.77
CA GLU A 88 6.20 38.71 20.49
C GLU A 88 6.39 37.87 19.21
N SER A 89 5.54 36.86 19.03
CA SER A 89 5.45 36.07 17.79
C SER A 89 5.39 36.97 16.56
N TYR A 90 5.98 36.50 15.45
CA TYR A 90 6.07 37.20 14.16
C TYR A 90 6.95 38.46 14.12
N SER A 91 7.70 38.76 15.18
CA SER A 91 8.69 39.85 15.17
C SER A 91 9.77 39.61 14.10
N GLU A 92 10.10 40.61 13.30
CA GLU A 92 11.12 40.46 12.24
C GLU A 92 12.54 40.67 12.79
N SER A 93 13.54 40.15 12.07
CA SER A 93 14.93 40.53 12.38
C SER A 93 15.10 42.05 12.21
N GLY A 94 15.92 42.64 13.07
CA GLY A 94 16.07 44.10 13.15
C GLY A 94 15.04 44.80 14.02
N ALA A 95 14.02 44.10 14.54
CA ALA A 95 13.14 44.68 15.55
C ALA A 95 13.95 44.96 16.83
N ALA A 96 13.81 46.17 17.37
CA ALA A 96 14.56 46.64 18.52
C ALA A 96 13.63 46.94 19.70
N LEU A 97 14.06 46.63 20.93
CA LEU A 97 13.39 47.05 22.17
C LEU A 97 14.39 47.73 23.09
N ALA A 98 13.94 48.78 23.80
CA ALA A 98 14.77 49.48 24.77
C ALA A 98 14.83 48.69 26.07
N ILE A 99 16.00 48.12 26.37
CA ILE A 99 16.22 47.32 27.58
C ILE A 99 16.63 48.20 28.77
N TYR A 100 17.23 49.35 28.51
CA TYR A 100 17.61 50.30 29.55
C TYR A 100 17.58 51.74 29.05
N VAL A 101 16.84 52.58 29.76
CA VAL A 101 16.85 54.04 29.61
C VAL A 101 17.16 54.63 30.98
N PRO A 102 18.40 55.09 31.23
CA PRO A 102 18.79 55.67 32.50
C PRO A 102 17.96 56.92 32.81
N ASN A 103 17.57 57.05 34.07
CA ASN A 103 16.95 58.26 34.57
C ASN A 103 18.05 59.31 34.83
N VAL A 104 18.11 60.36 34.01
CA VAL A 104 19.12 61.41 34.15
C VAL A 104 18.51 62.59 34.89
N ALA A 105 19.17 63.02 35.98
CA ALA A 105 18.71 64.17 36.77
C ALA A 105 18.64 65.45 35.92
N LYS A 106 17.71 66.35 36.24
CA LYS A 106 17.52 67.60 35.50
C LYS A 106 18.81 68.44 35.50
N GLY A 107 19.31 68.76 34.30
CA GLY A 107 20.55 69.52 34.12
C GLY A 107 21.82 68.68 34.01
N VAL A 108 21.72 67.35 34.18
CA VAL A 108 22.82 66.41 33.93
C VAL A 108 22.61 65.77 32.56
N ASP A 109 23.65 65.74 31.72
CA ASP A 109 23.58 65.19 30.36
C ASP A 109 24.37 63.88 30.19
N SER A 110 25.18 63.54 31.17
CA SER A 110 26.09 62.38 31.13
C SER A 110 25.89 61.49 32.34
N ILE A 111 26.01 60.18 32.14
CA ILE A 111 26.00 59.20 33.24
C ILE A 111 27.32 58.44 33.28
N PRO A 112 27.79 58.02 34.48
CA PRO A 112 28.94 57.14 34.59
C PRO A 112 28.65 55.77 33.96
N GLY A 113 29.72 54.98 33.79
CA GLY A 113 29.60 53.61 33.29
C GLY A 113 28.71 52.73 34.18
N PHE A 114 28.06 51.75 33.58
CA PHE A 114 27.09 50.84 34.22
C PHE A 114 27.20 49.43 33.62
N THR A 115 26.69 48.44 34.32
CA THR A 115 26.66 47.04 33.83
C THR A 115 25.23 46.52 33.79
N LEU A 116 24.85 45.83 32.72
CA LEU A 116 23.56 45.14 32.60
C LEU A 116 23.77 43.63 32.63
N ALA A 117 23.09 42.91 33.51
CA ALA A 117 22.96 41.45 33.45
C ALA A 117 21.70 41.07 32.67
N LEU A 118 21.84 40.11 31.75
CA LEU A 118 20.80 39.67 30.83
C LEU A 118 20.41 38.22 31.11
N GLN A 119 19.11 37.95 31.13
CA GLN A 119 18.56 36.59 31.12
C GLN A 119 17.47 36.50 30.06
N ALA A 120 17.57 35.55 29.15
CA ALA A 120 16.59 35.38 28.08
C ALA A 120 15.97 33.98 28.11
N LYS A 121 14.73 33.89 27.66
CA LYS A 121 14.00 32.63 27.50
C LYS A 121 13.17 32.66 26.23
N THR A 122 13.21 31.57 25.47
CA THR A 122 12.22 31.34 24.41
C THR A 122 10.95 30.80 25.05
N VAL A 123 9.81 31.22 24.53
CA VAL A 123 8.50 30.76 24.96
C VAL A 123 7.80 30.21 23.72
N PRO A 124 7.92 28.89 23.49
CA PRO A 124 7.19 28.21 22.42
C PRO A 124 5.68 28.31 22.66
N GLU A 125 4.89 28.31 21.59
CA GLU A 125 3.43 28.37 21.71
C GLU A 125 2.88 27.12 22.42
N GLY A 126 2.22 27.33 23.57
CA GLY A 126 1.68 26.24 24.41
C GLY A 126 2.74 25.39 25.12
N GLY A 127 4.02 25.78 25.04
CA GLY A 127 5.14 25.10 25.69
C GLY A 127 5.62 25.80 26.95
N ALA A 128 6.41 25.09 27.75
CA ALA A 128 7.13 25.69 28.87
C ALA A 128 8.25 26.61 28.35
N PRO A 129 8.53 27.74 29.03
CA PRO A 129 9.68 28.59 28.70
C PRO A 129 11.00 27.82 28.77
N VAL A 130 11.84 28.00 27.76
CA VAL A 130 13.18 27.39 27.70
C VAL A 130 14.22 28.48 27.88
N ALA A 131 15.09 28.33 28.87
CA ALA A 131 16.15 29.30 29.13
C ALA A 131 17.19 29.31 28.00
N ILE A 132 17.59 30.50 27.56
CA ILE A 132 18.70 30.69 26.62
C ILE A 132 19.97 30.85 27.44
N ALA A 133 20.97 30.01 27.16
CA ALA A 133 22.26 30.10 27.84
C ALA A 133 22.92 31.47 27.55
N PRO A 134 23.59 32.11 28.53
CA PRO A 134 24.22 33.42 28.34
C PRO A 134 25.19 33.50 27.14
N ALA A 135 25.93 32.41 26.87
CA ALA A 135 26.83 32.30 25.72
C ALA A 135 26.11 32.29 24.36
N ASP A 136 24.82 31.95 24.33
CA ASP A 136 24.00 31.89 23.12
C ASP A 136 23.25 33.21 22.85
N LEU A 137 23.25 34.17 23.77
CA LEU A 137 22.57 35.47 23.57
C LEU A 137 22.95 36.17 22.25
N PRO A 138 24.23 36.18 21.80
CA PRO A 138 24.59 36.78 20.51
C PRO A 138 23.96 36.11 19.28
N LYS A 139 23.50 34.85 19.39
CA LYS A 139 22.77 34.17 18.30
C LYS A 139 21.38 34.77 18.09
N TYR A 140 20.75 35.22 19.16
CA TYR A 140 19.39 35.76 19.15
C TYR A 140 19.36 37.29 19.04
N PHE A 141 20.31 37.96 19.67
CA PHE A 141 20.33 39.41 19.80
C PHE A 141 21.67 40.03 19.39
N ARG A 142 21.60 41.23 18.81
CA ARG A 142 22.69 42.19 18.85
C ARG A 142 22.29 43.34 19.79
N PHE A 143 23.26 43.94 20.46
CA PHE A 143 23.01 45.02 21.43
C PHE A 143 23.67 46.30 20.94
N GLU A 144 22.96 47.41 21.08
CA GLU A 144 23.41 48.71 20.61
C GLU A 144 23.10 49.76 21.66
N MET A 145 24.03 50.68 21.89
CA MET A 145 23.80 51.88 22.69
C MET A 145 23.63 53.08 21.78
N ILE A 146 22.56 53.84 21.99
CA ILE A 146 22.29 55.10 21.31
C ILE A 146 22.48 56.24 22.29
N GLU A 147 23.29 57.22 21.92
CA GLU A 147 23.54 58.43 22.70
C GLU A 147 22.86 59.65 22.07
N GLY A 148 22.20 60.45 22.91
CA GLY A 148 21.54 61.69 22.52
C GLY A 148 20.02 61.59 22.31
N ASN A 149 19.36 62.75 22.36
CA ASN A 149 17.90 62.83 22.29
C ASN A 149 17.35 62.57 20.90
N VAL A 150 18.11 62.90 19.84
CA VAL A 150 17.65 62.67 18.46
C VAL A 150 17.50 61.18 18.22
N GLY A 151 18.47 60.36 18.65
CA GLY A 151 18.39 58.91 18.55
C GLY A 151 17.22 58.31 19.34
N LYS A 152 16.98 58.79 20.58
CA LYS A 152 15.82 58.38 21.39
C LYS A 152 14.48 58.74 20.73
N MET A 153 14.37 59.94 20.16
CA MET A 153 13.18 60.38 19.44
C MET A 153 12.95 59.54 18.18
N LEU A 154 14.00 59.27 17.39
CA LEU A 154 13.92 58.43 16.20
C LEU A 154 13.51 57.01 16.55
N PHE A 155 14.06 56.43 17.61
CA PHE A 155 13.60 55.14 18.12
C PHE A 155 12.11 55.17 18.42
N ALA A 156 11.64 56.14 19.22
CA ALA A 156 10.23 56.24 19.60
C ALA A 156 9.30 56.36 18.37
N LEU A 157 9.69 57.14 17.35
CA LEU A 157 8.92 57.29 16.11
C LEU A 157 8.91 56.00 15.27
N LEU A 158 10.04 55.30 15.20
CA LEU A 158 10.20 54.11 14.35
C LEU A 158 9.68 52.83 15.00
N GLN A 159 9.44 52.82 16.31
CA GLN A 159 8.80 51.70 17.00
C GLN A 159 7.42 51.36 16.43
N GLU A 160 6.63 52.37 16.06
CA GLU A 160 5.32 52.13 15.45
C GLU A 160 5.45 51.41 14.10
N LYS A 161 6.49 51.69 13.30
CA LYS A 161 6.76 50.93 12.08
C LYS A 161 7.03 49.45 12.39
N ALA A 162 7.87 49.16 13.38
CA ALA A 162 8.16 47.78 13.78
C ALA A 162 6.89 47.04 14.24
N LYS A 163 6.01 47.72 15.00
CA LYS A 163 4.72 47.20 15.46
C LYS A 163 3.75 46.93 14.30
N ILE A 164 3.61 47.86 13.35
CA ILE A 164 2.75 47.69 12.17
C ILE A 164 3.24 46.51 11.31
N ARG A 165 4.55 46.39 11.08
CA ARG A 165 5.13 45.28 10.31
C ARG A 165 4.89 43.93 10.98
N ARG A 166 5.06 43.84 12.30
CA ARG A 166 4.70 42.64 13.07
C ARG A 166 3.22 42.28 12.89
N GLN A 167 2.33 43.26 12.99
CA GLN A 167 0.89 43.01 12.84
C GLN A 167 0.51 42.59 11.42
N ALA A 168 1.15 43.17 10.40
CA ALA A 168 0.99 42.75 9.01
C ALA A 168 1.47 41.31 8.79
N ARG A 169 2.60 40.92 9.40
CA ARG A 169 3.09 39.54 9.36
C ARG A 169 2.14 38.57 10.04
N GLU A 170 1.62 38.93 11.21
CA GLU A 170 0.64 38.11 11.92
C GLU A 170 -0.62 37.89 11.06
N LEU A 171 -1.18 38.96 10.47
CA LEU A 171 -2.33 38.87 9.57
C LEU A 171 -2.05 38.03 8.31
N ALA A 172 -0.84 38.12 7.77
CA ALA A 172 -0.42 37.29 6.64
C ALA A 172 -0.28 35.81 7.05
N ALA A 173 0.27 35.55 8.24
CA ALA A 173 0.41 34.22 8.80
C ALA A 173 -0.95 33.56 9.04
N MET A 174 -1.95 34.31 9.53
CA MET A 174 -3.33 33.84 9.72
C MET A 174 -4.00 33.28 8.45
N LYS A 175 -3.53 33.63 7.24
CA LYS A 175 -4.07 33.12 5.97
C LYS A 175 -3.47 31.79 5.53
N LEU A 176 -2.32 31.41 6.09
CA LEU A 176 -1.55 30.23 5.71
C LEU A 176 -1.63 29.18 6.83
N ARG A 177 -1.92 27.93 6.48
CA ARG A 177 -2.02 26.82 7.46
C ARG A 177 -0.81 26.74 8.40
N THR A 178 0.40 26.95 7.87
CA THR A 178 1.66 26.84 8.63
C THR A 178 1.85 27.93 9.68
N GLY A 179 1.18 29.08 9.54
CA GLY A 179 1.27 30.21 10.48
C GLY A 179 -0.08 30.63 11.09
N ALA A 180 -1.16 29.92 10.79
CA ALA A 180 -2.48 30.20 11.36
C ALA A 180 -2.60 29.55 12.74
N ARG A 181 -3.15 30.30 13.70
CA ARG A 181 -3.37 29.87 15.08
C ARG A 181 -4.78 30.20 15.55
N ARG A 182 -5.26 29.46 16.55
CA ARG A 182 -6.55 29.69 17.25
C ARG A 182 -7.70 29.90 16.25
N ASP A 183 -8.45 30.99 16.41
CA ASP A 183 -9.59 31.36 15.57
C ASP A 183 -9.26 31.44 14.06
N ALA A 184 -8.04 31.83 13.69
CA ALA A 184 -7.65 31.84 12.28
C ALA A 184 -7.60 30.41 11.69
N LEU A 185 -7.10 29.47 12.48
CA LEU A 185 -7.06 28.05 12.10
C LEU A 185 -8.49 27.46 12.07
N ASP A 186 -9.35 27.88 13.00
CA ASP A 186 -10.77 27.47 13.05
C ASP A 186 -11.56 27.97 11.84
N ARG A 187 -11.30 29.19 11.37
CA ARG A 187 -11.88 29.72 10.13
C ARG A 187 -11.43 28.91 8.91
N ILE A 188 -10.14 28.53 8.85
CA ILE A 188 -9.65 27.63 7.79
C ILE A 188 -10.36 26.28 7.88
N GLY A 189 -10.49 25.70 9.08
CA GLY A 189 -11.21 24.45 9.31
C GLY A 189 -12.68 24.52 8.88
N ALA A 190 -13.39 25.57 9.27
CA ALA A 190 -14.77 25.82 8.87
C ALA A 190 -14.93 25.88 7.34
N SER A 191 -14.00 26.53 6.64
CA SER A 191 -13.99 26.57 5.17
C SER A 191 -13.85 25.18 4.53
N LEU A 192 -13.13 24.26 5.18
CA LEU A 192 -12.92 22.88 4.74
C LEU A 192 -14.02 21.92 5.25
N GLY A 193 -14.83 22.34 6.21
CA GLY A 193 -15.83 21.50 6.89
C GLY A 193 -15.25 20.59 7.97
N VAL A 194 -14.12 20.98 8.56
CA VAL A 194 -13.38 20.25 9.60
C VAL A 194 -13.42 21.07 10.89
N LEU A 195 -13.87 20.47 11.99
CA LEU A 195 -13.95 21.11 13.30
C LEU A 195 -12.92 20.52 14.27
N ARG A 196 -12.51 21.32 15.26
CA ARG A 196 -11.72 20.84 16.39
C ARG A 196 -12.48 19.81 17.19
N PHE A 197 -11.73 18.83 17.70
CA PHE A 197 -12.28 17.86 18.62
C PHE A 197 -12.36 18.41 20.04
N GLN A 198 -13.36 17.92 20.78
CA GLN A 198 -13.55 18.13 22.23
C GLN A 198 -13.30 16.82 23.00
N ASP A 199 -13.01 15.76 22.25
CA ASP A 199 -13.05 14.38 22.65
C ASP A 199 -11.95 13.56 21.96
N ASP A 200 -11.49 12.53 22.65
CA ASP A 200 -10.49 11.57 22.18
C ASP A 200 -11.10 10.17 22.10
N LEU A 201 -10.56 9.33 21.22
CA LEU A 201 -10.94 7.92 21.13
C LEU A 201 -9.96 7.09 21.96
N THR A 202 -10.51 6.30 22.89
CA THR A 202 -9.73 5.43 23.78
C THR A 202 -10.31 4.02 23.74
N TYR A 203 -9.48 3.02 23.99
CA TYR A 203 -9.93 1.63 24.08
C TYR A 203 -10.09 1.21 25.55
N ASP A 204 -11.24 0.65 25.89
CA ASP A 204 -11.48 0.01 27.19
C ASP A 204 -11.13 -1.49 27.09
N PRO A 205 -10.03 -1.96 27.71
CA PRO A 205 -9.62 -3.36 27.62
C PRO A 205 -10.55 -4.32 28.37
N VAL A 206 -11.33 -3.83 29.34
CA VAL A 206 -12.26 -4.65 30.13
C VAL A 206 -13.53 -4.89 29.33
N LYS A 207 -14.09 -3.84 28.73
CA LYS A 207 -15.30 -3.95 27.89
C LYS A 207 -14.99 -4.40 26.46
N GLN A 208 -13.73 -4.33 26.06
CA GLN A 208 -13.27 -4.59 24.69
C GLN A 208 -13.94 -3.70 23.64
N GLU A 209 -14.12 -2.41 23.96
CA GLU A 209 -14.84 -1.43 23.14
C GLU A 209 -14.04 -0.13 23.00
N VAL A 210 -14.27 0.57 21.89
CA VAL A 210 -13.72 1.93 21.68
C VAL A 210 -14.72 2.93 22.25
N LEU A 211 -14.25 3.78 23.16
CA LEU A 211 -15.03 4.79 23.86
C LEU A 211 -14.53 6.19 23.52
N THR A 212 -15.46 7.13 23.51
CA THR A 212 -15.17 8.56 23.39
C THR A 212 -15.00 9.16 24.79
N VAL A 213 -13.88 9.82 25.03
CA VAL A 213 -13.56 10.47 26.33
C VAL A 213 -13.30 11.95 26.10
N VAL A 214 -13.80 12.82 26.98
CA VAL A 214 -13.57 14.28 26.89
C VAL A 214 -12.07 14.59 26.99
N LEU A 215 -11.56 15.41 26.07
CA LEU A 215 -10.18 15.89 26.10
C LEU A 215 -9.96 16.76 27.35
N LYS A 216 -8.85 16.52 28.07
CA LYS A 216 -8.50 17.26 29.29
C LYS A 216 -7.11 17.89 29.17
N ASP A 217 -6.93 19.06 29.77
CA ASP A 217 -5.63 19.71 29.92
C ASP A 217 -4.78 19.04 31.04
N GLY A 218 -3.56 19.54 31.24
CA GLY A 218 -2.66 19.04 32.30
C GLY A 218 -3.17 19.22 33.73
N ALA A 219 -4.24 20.02 33.92
CA ALA A 219 -4.93 20.22 35.19
C ALA A 219 -6.24 19.42 35.29
N GLY A 220 -6.59 18.62 34.27
CA GLY A 220 -7.79 17.79 34.24
C GLY A 220 -9.07 18.49 33.76
N ASN A 221 -9.00 19.75 33.31
CA ASN A 221 -10.16 20.50 32.84
C ASN A 221 -10.46 20.17 31.37
N PRO A 222 -11.74 20.16 30.93
CA PRO A 222 -12.10 19.99 29.53
C PRO A 222 -11.38 20.99 28.62
N THR A 223 -10.77 20.50 27.55
CA THR A 223 -10.02 21.32 26.59
C THR A 223 -10.33 20.92 25.15
N LEU A 224 -9.87 21.75 24.21
CA LEU A 224 -9.97 21.48 22.77
C LEU A 224 -8.68 20.82 22.26
N GLU A 225 -8.79 20.18 21.10
CA GLU A 225 -7.64 19.73 20.33
C GLU A 225 -6.61 20.85 20.13
N SER A 226 -5.32 20.49 20.23
CA SER A 226 -4.20 21.42 20.05
C SER A 226 -4.15 22.01 18.64
N ASP A 227 -3.62 23.24 18.49
CA ASP A 227 -3.43 23.87 17.17
C ASP A 227 -2.56 23.01 16.25
N ARG A 228 -1.55 22.34 16.80
CA ARG A 228 -0.64 21.46 16.05
C ARG A 228 -1.38 20.26 15.46
N ASP A 229 -2.19 19.58 16.27
CA ASP A 229 -2.93 18.38 15.82
C ASP A 229 -4.04 18.76 14.85
N PHE A 230 -4.74 19.87 15.13
CA PHE A 230 -5.77 20.39 14.25
C PHE A 230 -5.18 20.82 12.89
N ALA A 231 -4.05 21.56 12.88
CA ALA A 231 -3.37 21.93 11.65
C ALA A 231 -2.87 20.71 10.86
N ARG A 232 -2.50 19.61 11.54
CA ARG A 232 -2.15 18.33 10.89
C ARG A 232 -3.36 17.73 10.18
N ARG A 233 -4.53 17.68 10.82
CA ARG A 233 -5.79 17.20 10.19
C ARG A 233 -6.18 18.06 8.98
N LEU A 234 -6.06 19.39 9.08
CA LEU A 234 -6.37 20.30 7.98
C LEU A 234 -5.43 20.13 6.77
N ALA A 235 -4.23 19.58 6.97
CA ALA A 235 -3.28 19.31 5.89
C ALA A 235 -3.87 18.40 4.80
N LEU A 236 -4.74 17.48 5.22
CA LEU A 236 -5.31 16.45 4.36
C LEU A 236 -6.16 17.05 3.22
N TYR A 237 -6.94 18.10 3.50
CA TYR A 237 -8.02 18.57 2.62
C TYR A 237 -7.69 19.81 1.78
N ARG A 238 -6.48 20.35 1.91
CA ARG A 238 -6.03 21.53 1.16
C ARG A 238 -5.60 21.22 -0.29
N PRO A 239 -4.86 20.15 -0.59
CA PRO A 239 -4.48 19.85 -1.97
C PRO A 239 -5.66 19.25 -2.74
N PHE A 240 -5.82 19.64 -4.00
CA PHE A 240 -6.68 18.88 -4.94
C PHE A 240 -5.90 17.64 -5.36
N LEU A 241 -6.19 16.51 -4.71
CA LEU A 241 -5.48 15.25 -4.95
C LEU A 241 -6.22 14.46 -6.02
N LEU A 242 -5.53 14.19 -7.13
CA LEU A 242 -5.93 13.15 -8.07
C LEU A 242 -5.32 11.83 -7.58
N SER A 243 -6.16 10.82 -7.39
CA SER A 243 -5.74 9.50 -6.93
C SER A 243 -4.84 8.84 -7.97
N SER A 244 -3.58 8.62 -7.63
CA SER A 244 -2.62 7.84 -8.42
C SER A 244 -1.67 7.12 -7.49
N ARG A 245 -1.01 6.06 -7.98
CA ARG A 245 -0.01 5.31 -7.21
C ARG A 245 1.05 6.21 -6.59
N ALA A 246 1.57 7.14 -7.39
CA ALA A 246 2.57 8.09 -6.93
C ALA A 246 2.03 8.97 -5.79
N ARG A 247 0.77 9.40 -5.86
CA ARG A 247 0.14 10.19 -4.81
C ARG A 247 -0.16 9.39 -3.55
N PHE A 248 -0.56 8.12 -3.67
CA PHE A 248 -0.67 7.23 -2.51
C PHE A 248 0.69 7.10 -1.82
N ASN A 249 1.76 6.84 -2.59
CA ASN A 249 3.10 6.70 -2.03
C ASN A 249 3.61 7.99 -1.40
N GLU A 250 3.47 9.13 -2.07
CA GLU A 250 3.88 10.45 -1.53
C GLU A 250 3.10 10.80 -0.26
N THR A 251 1.79 10.56 -0.22
CA THR A 251 0.95 10.93 0.94
C THR A 251 1.19 10.02 2.14
N LEU A 252 1.31 8.70 1.90
CA LEU A 252 1.44 7.70 2.96
C LEU A 252 2.89 7.50 3.42
N ASN A 253 3.86 7.57 2.51
CA ASN A 253 5.26 7.24 2.75
C ASN A 253 6.22 8.44 2.61
N GLY A 254 5.85 9.45 1.80
CA GLY A 254 6.72 10.58 1.50
C GLY A 254 7.95 10.20 0.67
N ASP A 255 8.92 11.11 0.60
CA ASP A 255 10.18 10.88 -0.10
C ASP A 255 10.98 9.73 0.56
N GLY A 256 11.85 9.08 -0.24
CA GLY A 256 12.70 7.96 0.20
C GLY A 256 12.35 6.62 -0.44
N GLY A 257 13.26 5.65 -0.30
CA GLY A 257 13.09 4.26 -0.73
C GLY A 257 12.46 3.38 0.36
N ASP A 258 12.29 2.08 0.07
CA ASP A 258 11.60 1.13 0.96
C ASP A 258 12.29 0.93 2.32
N GLY A 259 13.61 1.20 2.40
CA GLY A 259 14.40 1.09 3.62
C GLY A 259 14.46 2.36 4.48
N ASP A 260 13.95 3.49 3.97
CA ASP A 260 13.99 4.77 4.69
C ASP A 260 12.85 4.86 5.72
N PRO A 261 12.96 5.70 6.76
CA PRO A 261 11.81 5.99 7.62
C PRO A 261 10.68 6.64 6.82
N ASN A 262 9.44 6.45 7.29
CA ASN A 262 8.28 7.11 6.72
C ASN A 262 8.39 8.64 6.89
N ALA A 263 8.22 9.37 5.79
CA ALA A 263 8.21 10.83 5.72
C ALA A 263 6.85 11.40 5.26
N GLY A 264 5.84 10.55 5.11
CA GLY A 264 4.46 10.91 4.74
C GLY A 264 3.67 11.53 5.88
N LEU A 265 2.36 11.73 5.70
CA LEU A 265 1.52 12.46 6.65
C LEU A 265 1.50 11.84 8.07
N LEU A 266 1.57 10.51 8.16
CA LEU A 266 1.55 9.80 9.44
C LEU A 266 2.87 9.84 10.21
N SER A 267 3.99 10.21 9.55
CA SER A 267 5.28 10.39 10.24
C SER A 267 5.19 11.44 11.36
N GLY A 268 4.36 12.46 11.18
CA GLY A 268 4.11 13.50 12.17
C GLY A 268 3.37 13.03 13.42
N LEU A 269 2.84 11.79 13.44
CA LEU A 269 2.24 11.12 14.59
C LEU A 269 3.21 10.13 15.26
N GLY A 270 4.39 9.88 14.67
CA GLY A 270 5.40 8.96 15.20
C GLY A 270 5.56 7.67 14.38
N LEU A 271 4.73 7.44 13.36
CA LEU A 271 4.84 6.26 12.50
C LEU A 271 6.12 6.31 11.66
N THR A 272 7.06 5.41 11.93
CA THR A 272 8.32 5.28 11.17
C THR A 272 8.24 4.25 10.05
N ALA A 273 7.26 3.34 10.10
CA ALA A 273 7.09 2.29 9.11
C ALA A 273 6.44 2.82 7.82
N ARG A 274 6.97 2.42 6.67
CA ARG A 274 6.38 2.70 5.34
C ARG A 274 5.28 1.70 5.03
N PHE A 275 4.21 2.17 4.40
CA PHE A 275 3.11 1.38 3.87
C PHE A 275 3.50 0.66 2.59
N GLN A 276 3.07 -0.60 2.49
CA GLN A 276 3.13 -1.37 1.26
C GLN A 276 1.84 -1.13 0.46
N ILE A 277 1.99 -0.62 -0.77
CA ILE A 277 0.86 -0.29 -1.65
C ILE A 277 0.87 -1.27 -2.82
N GLN A 278 -0.10 -2.18 -2.83
CA GLN A 278 -0.25 -3.21 -3.85
C GLN A 278 -1.42 -2.85 -4.77
N GLU A 279 -1.10 -2.52 -6.02
CA GLU A 279 -2.07 -2.24 -7.10
C GLU A 279 -2.05 -3.28 -8.22
N GLU A 280 -1.12 -4.25 -8.16
CA GLU A 280 -1.10 -5.31 -9.16
C GLU A 280 -2.33 -6.18 -8.99
N ASN A 281 -3.05 -6.40 -10.09
CA ASN A 281 -4.31 -7.11 -10.06
C ASN A 281 -4.07 -8.62 -10.18
N ASN A 282 -4.84 -9.41 -9.42
CA ASN A 282 -5.09 -10.81 -9.72
C ASN A 282 -5.88 -10.87 -11.05
N PRO A 283 -5.32 -11.40 -12.15
CA PRO A 283 -6.03 -11.45 -13.41
C PRO A 283 -7.14 -12.51 -13.36
N PHE A 284 -8.24 -12.26 -14.08
CA PHE A 284 -9.22 -13.31 -14.33
C PHE A 284 -8.64 -14.34 -15.30
N ALA A 285 -8.78 -15.61 -14.94
CA ALA A 285 -8.44 -16.73 -15.80
C ALA A 285 -9.56 -16.98 -16.83
N LEU A 286 -9.17 -17.30 -18.06
CA LEU A 286 -10.09 -17.60 -19.15
C LEU A 286 -9.88 -19.02 -19.68
N ALA A 287 -10.97 -19.75 -19.88
CA ALA A 287 -10.98 -21.01 -20.61
C ALA A 287 -12.17 -21.09 -21.56
N PHE A 288 -11.97 -21.75 -22.70
CA PHE A 288 -12.95 -21.88 -23.78
C PHE A 288 -13.11 -23.34 -24.16
N ARG A 289 -14.35 -23.81 -24.29
CA ARG A 289 -14.65 -25.13 -24.84
C ARG A 289 -15.71 -25.04 -25.92
N ILE A 290 -15.41 -25.59 -27.10
CA ILE A 290 -16.35 -25.62 -28.21
C ILE A 290 -17.17 -26.90 -28.16
N VAL A 291 -18.48 -26.75 -28.18
CA VAL A 291 -19.47 -27.82 -28.05
C VAL A 291 -20.30 -27.90 -29.32
N GLY A 292 -20.44 -29.11 -29.87
CA GLY A 292 -21.40 -29.40 -30.93
C GLY A 292 -22.76 -29.77 -30.34
N VAL A 293 -23.80 -29.03 -30.67
CA VAL A 293 -25.16 -29.30 -30.23
C VAL A 293 -25.92 -30.07 -31.32
N GLY A 294 -26.54 -31.18 -30.93
CA GLY A 294 -27.28 -32.09 -31.82
C GLY A 294 -26.38 -33.07 -32.59
N SER A 295 -25.21 -32.63 -33.05
CA SER A 295 -24.18 -33.49 -33.64
C SER A 295 -22.77 -32.89 -33.48
N ALA A 296 -21.73 -33.68 -33.75
CA ALA A 296 -20.34 -33.21 -33.72
C ALA A 296 -19.97 -32.34 -34.94
N THR A 297 -20.73 -32.43 -36.04
CA THR A 297 -20.41 -31.78 -37.32
C THR A 297 -20.25 -30.25 -37.21
N PRO A 298 -21.14 -29.49 -36.55
CA PRO A 298 -20.97 -28.05 -36.40
C PRO A 298 -19.67 -27.66 -35.68
N ARG A 299 -19.29 -28.42 -34.63
CA ARG A 299 -18.02 -28.20 -33.91
C ARG A 299 -16.83 -28.42 -34.84
N THR A 300 -16.81 -29.54 -35.57
CA THR A 300 -15.73 -29.86 -36.50
C THR A 300 -15.60 -28.81 -37.59
N ASN A 301 -16.73 -28.38 -38.17
CA ASN A 301 -16.75 -27.32 -39.19
C ASN A 301 -16.22 -25.99 -38.66
N PHE A 302 -16.63 -25.59 -37.45
CA PHE A 302 -16.14 -24.38 -36.81
C PHE A 302 -14.62 -24.42 -36.56
N LEU A 303 -14.11 -25.52 -36.00
CA LEU A 303 -12.67 -25.66 -35.74
C LEU A 303 -11.85 -25.69 -37.04
N ASN A 304 -12.37 -26.32 -38.09
CA ASN A 304 -11.75 -26.31 -39.41
C ASN A 304 -11.70 -24.89 -39.99
N TYR A 305 -12.79 -24.13 -39.89
CA TYR A 305 -12.85 -22.72 -40.31
C TYR A 305 -11.84 -21.85 -39.55
N VAL A 306 -11.79 -21.97 -38.21
CA VAL A 306 -10.80 -21.24 -37.40
C VAL A 306 -9.37 -21.58 -37.85
N ARG A 307 -9.11 -22.86 -38.12
CA ARG A 307 -7.78 -23.33 -38.57
C ARG A 307 -7.44 -22.85 -39.98
N SER A 308 -8.38 -22.80 -40.92
CA SER A 308 -8.14 -22.31 -42.29
C SER A 308 -7.95 -20.80 -42.33
N ASP A 309 -8.82 -20.04 -41.68
CA ASP A 309 -8.97 -18.60 -41.92
C ASP A 309 -8.34 -17.71 -40.84
N VAL A 310 -8.19 -18.20 -39.59
CA VAL A 310 -7.75 -17.37 -38.46
C VAL A 310 -6.34 -17.73 -37.97
N LEU A 311 -6.06 -19.00 -37.68
CA LEU A 311 -4.79 -19.43 -37.04
C LEU A 311 -3.61 -19.31 -37.98
N ILE A 312 -2.38 -19.09 -37.52
CA ILE A 312 -1.19 -19.07 -38.36
C ILE A 312 -0.57 -20.47 -38.41
N TRP A 313 -0.45 -21.04 -39.62
CA TRP A 313 0.24 -22.31 -39.85
C TRP A 313 1.74 -22.08 -39.96
N ILE A 314 2.50 -22.42 -38.92
CA ILE A 314 3.92 -22.08 -38.86
C ILE A 314 4.80 -23.00 -39.74
N PRO A 315 4.62 -24.34 -39.73
CA PRO A 315 5.47 -25.26 -40.47
C PRO A 315 5.53 -24.97 -41.98
N ASN A 316 6.62 -25.40 -42.61
CA ASN A 316 6.77 -25.37 -44.07
C ASN A 316 6.34 -26.72 -44.67
N SER A 317 5.12 -27.17 -44.36
CA SER A 317 4.52 -28.38 -44.93
C SER A 317 3.58 -28.03 -46.09
N ALA A 318 3.34 -28.98 -46.99
CA ALA A 318 2.39 -28.77 -48.10
C ALA A 318 1.01 -28.33 -47.60
N ALA A 319 0.49 -29.00 -46.56
CA ALA A 319 -0.77 -28.65 -45.92
C ALA A 319 -0.79 -27.23 -45.35
N ALA A 320 0.28 -26.83 -44.62
CA ALA A 320 0.40 -25.49 -44.05
C ALA A 320 0.49 -24.40 -45.14
N ASN A 321 1.21 -24.67 -46.22
CA ASN A 321 1.36 -23.72 -47.33
C ASN A 321 0.06 -23.55 -48.11
N THR A 322 -0.64 -24.65 -48.40
CA THR A 322 -1.97 -24.60 -49.02
C THR A 322 -2.96 -23.82 -48.15
N ALA A 323 -3.01 -24.11 -46.84
CA ALA A 323 -3.92 -23.43 -45.91
C ALA A 323 -3.61 -21.93 -45.75
N HIS A 324 -2.33 -21.53 -45.81
CA HIS A 324 -1.94 -20.11 -45.75
C HIS A 324 -2.25 -19.37 -47.05
N ASN A 325 -1.91 -19.98 -48.20
CA ASN A 325 -2.10 -19.37 -49.52
C ASN A 325 -3.57 -19.28 -49.93
N GLY A 326 -4.41 -20.19 -49.44
CA GLY A 326 -5.85 -20.21 -49.73
C GLY A 326 -6.68 -19.17 -48.98
N ARG A 327 -6.07 -18.34 -48.12
CA ARG A 327 -6.80 -17.36 -47.30
C ARG A 327 -7.22 -16.13 -48.08
N TYR A 328 -8.45 -15.71 -47.85
CA TYR A 328 -9.00 -14.48 -48.42
C TYR A 328 -8.58 -13.24 -47.60
N ILE A 329 -7.28 -12.94 -47.59
CA ILE A 329 -6.69 -11.77 -46.92
C ILE A 329 -5.85 -10.94 -47.91
N PRO A 330 -5.70 -9.61 -47.69
CA PRO A 330 -4.90 -8.76 -48.56
C PRO A 330 -3.46 -9.26 -48.71
N LYS A 331 -2.88 -9.10 -49.90
CA LYS A 331 -1.52 -9.56 -50.24
C LYS A 331 -0.46 -9.04 -49.25
N ALA A 332 -0.55 -7.77 -48.84
CA ALA A 332 0.35 -7.19 -47.85
C ALA A 332 0.30 -7.95 -46.50
N THR A 333 -0.89 -8.34 -46.04
CA THR A 333 -1.07 -9.14 -44.81
C THR A 333 -0.52 -10.55 -45.00
N GLN A 334 -0.73 -11.17 -46.17
CA GLN A 334 -0.14 -12.48 -46.49
C GLN A 334 1.39 -12.43 -46.43
N ASP A 335 2.01 -11.37 -46.95
CA ASP A 335 3.46 -11.20 -46.96
C ASP A 335 4.00 -10.99 -45.54
N GLN A 336 3.32 -10.16 -44.72
CA GLN A 336 3.66 -9.98 -43.30
C GLN A 336 3.59 -11.30 -42.52
N VAL A 337 2.52 -12.08 -42.71
CA VAL A 337 2.37 -13.39 -42.05
C VAL A 337 3.41 -14.38 -42.58
N SER A 338 3.78 -14.34 -43.86
CA SER A 338 4.84 -15.19 -44.43
C SER A 338 6.22 -14.87 -43.84
N ALA A 339 6.51 -13.57 -43.63
CA ALA A 339 7.72 -13.13 -42.94
C ALA A 339 7.73 -13.60 -41.48
N LEU A 340 6.60 -13.46 -40.77
CA LEU A 340 6.42 -13.95 -39.39
C LEU A 340 6.63 -15.47 -39.31
N ARG A 341 5.99 -16.26 -40.18
CA ARG A 341 6.16 -17.72 -40.27
C ARG A 341 7.63 -18.10 -40.45
N THR A 342 8.37 -17.35 -41.28
CA THR A 342 9.80 -17.58 -41.52
C THR A 342 10.64 -17.32 -40.26
N ARG A 343 10.40 -16.22 -39.55
CA ARG A 343 11.10 -15.92 -38.29
C ARG A 343 10.80 -16.98 -37.22
N LEU A 344 9.54 -17.38 -37.06
CA LEU A 344 9.15 -18.41 -36.10
C LEU A 344 9.84 -19.76 -36.39
N ARG A 345 9.87 -20.21 -37.65
CA ARG A 345 10.61 -21.43 -38.03
C ARG A 345 12.12 -21.33 -37.80
N SER A 346 12.68 -20.12 -37.86
CA SER A 346 14.11 -19.93 -37.58
C SER A 346 14.41 -20.09 -36.08
N ALA A 347 13.47 -19.72 -35.21
CA ALA A 347 13.65 -19.68 -33.75
C ALA A 347 13.25 -20.99 -33.04
N TYR A 348 12.27 -21.74 -33.55
CA TYR A 348 11.71 -22.92 -32.87
C TYR A 348 11.59 -24.14 -33.79
N THR A 349 11.48 -25.33 -33.19
CA THR A 349 11.02 -26.54 -33.87
C THR A 349 9.53 -26.77 -33.61
N TYR A 350 8.78 -27.21 -34.62
CA TYR A 350 7.32 -27.37 -34.54
C TYR A 350 6.86 -28.75 -35.03
N PRO A 351 5.73 -29.28 -34.52
CA PRO A 351 5.01 -30.38 -35.15
C PRO A 351 4.54 -30.00 -36.56
N ALA A 352 4.38 -30.99 -37.45
CA ALA A 352 4.10 -30.77 -38.87
C ALA A 352 2.78 -30.02 -39.15
N ASP A 353 1.85 -30.08 -38.21
CA ASP A 353 0.51 -29.51 -38.29
C ASP A 353 0.31 -28.29 -37.38
N ALA A 354 1.36 -27.75 -36.77
CA ALA A 354 1.23 -26.69 -35.77
C ALA A 354 0.55 -25.41 -36.31
N ALA A 355 -0.59 -25.08 -35.72
CA ALA A 355 -1.33 -23.84 -35.95
C ALA A 355 -1.58 -23.12 -34.62
N VAL A 356 -1.41 -21.80 -34.60
CA VAL A 356 -1.54 -20.96 -33.39
C VAL A 356 -2.28 -19.66 -33.68
N ALA A 357 -2.88 -19.04 -32.67
CA ALA A 357 -3.53 -17.74 -32.83
C ALA A 357 -2.50 -16.63 -33.17
N PRO A 358 -2.87 -15.60 -33.94
CA PRO A 358 -1.96 -14.53 -34.35
C PRO A 358 -1.23 -13.83 -33.18
N MET A 359 -1.94 -13.55 -32.08
CA MET A 359 -1.33 -12.92 -30.90
C MET A 359 -0.31 -13.81 -30.21
N LEU A 360 -0.56 -15.12 -30.16
CA LEU A 360 0.42 -16.09 -29.65
C LEU A 360 1.64 -16.17 -30.56
N ALA A 361 1.44 -16.14 -31.88
CA ALA A 361 2.54 -16.11 -32.85
C ALA A 361 3.44 -14.87 -32.68
N THR A 362 2.85 -13.70 -32.42
CA THR A 362 3.62 -12.48 -32.13
C THR A 362 4.41 -12.59 -30.83
N ALA A 363 3.81 -13.13 -29.75
CA ALA A 363 4.53 -13.35 -28.48
C ALA A 363 5.71 -14.35 -28.65
N LEU A 364 5.51 -15.41 -29.45
CA LEU A 364 6.58 -16.34 -29.82
C LEU A 364 7.68 -15.68 -30.66
N ASP A 365 7.33 -14.79 -31.60
CA ASP A 365 8.30 -14.03 -32.41
C ASP A 365 9.15 -13.11 -31.51
N ARG A 366 8.52 -12.42 -30.55
CA ARG A 366 9.22 -11.61 -29.54
C ARG A 366 10.21 -12.41 -28.73
N LEU A 367 9.79 -13.55 -28.18
CA LEU A 367 10.69 -14.44 -27.44
C LEU A 367 11.83 -14.94 -28.33
N GLY A 368 11.56 -15.32 -29.58
CA GLY A 368 12.59 -15.79 -30.51
C GLY A 368 13.63 -14.71 -30.83
N ARG A 369 13.19 -13.45 -30.99
CA ARG A 369 14.08 -12.29 -31.18
C ARG A 369 14.91 -11.99 -29.95
N VAL A 370 14.32 -12.05 -28.75
CA VAL A 370 15.04 -11.86 -27.49
C VAL A 370 16.10 -12.94 -27.29
N LEU A 371 15.75 -14.21 -27.49
CA LEU A 371 16.72 -15.33 -27.40
C LEU A 371 17.88 -15.13 -28.40
N LYS A 372 17.57 -14.72 -29.64
CA LYS A 372 18.59 -14.40 -30.64
C LYS A 372 19.46 -13.21 -30.24
N ALA A 373 18.87 -12.14 -29.71
CA ALA A 373 19.59 -10.93 -29.27
C ALA A 373 20.50 -11.19 -28.06
N LEU A 374 20.11 -12.11 -27.18
CA LEU A 374 20.93 -12.60 -26.07
C LEU A 374 22.02 -13.60 -26.54
N GLY A 375 22.01 -14.02 -27.81
CA GLY A 375 22.94 -15.00 -28.35
C GLY A 375 22.71 -16.42 -27.83
N PHE A 376 21.47 -16.75 -27.44
CA PHE A 376 21.11 -18.09 -26.97
C PHE A 376 20.93 -19.03 -28.17
N ALA A 377 21.77 -20.06 -28.27
CA ALA A 377 21.88 -20.90 -29.46
C ALA A 377 20.81 -22.01 -29.55
N LYS A 378 20.21 -22.41 -28.41
CA LYS A 378 19.27 -23.52 -28.36
C LYS A 378 17.90 -23.08 -28.86
N LYS A 379 17.33 -23.85 -29.79
CA LYS A 379 15.97 -23.65 -30.31
C LYS A 379 14.98 -24.41 -29.45
N PRO A 380 14.05 -23.73 -28.74
CA PRO A 380 13.03 -24.42 -27.97
C PRO A 380 12.10 -25.21 -28.89
N ALA A 381 11.67 -26.38 -28.43
CA ALA A 381 10.72 -27.20 -29.16
C ALA A 381 9.29 -26.88 -28.73
N ILE A 382 8.45 -26.50 -29.69
CA ILE A 382 7.00 -26.54 -29.50
C ILE A 382 6.59 -28.00 -29.63
N GLN A 383 5.97 -28.53 -28.58
CA GLN A 383 5.56 -29.94 -28.49
C GLN A 383 4.10 -30.11 -28.91
N ARG A 384 3.25 -29.11 -28.65
CA ARG A 384 1.82 -29.14 -28.99
C ARG A 384 1.31 -27.74 -29.33
N ALA A 385 0.38 -27.68 -30.27
CA ALA A 385 -0.34 -26.47 -30.67
C ALA A 385 -1.83 -26.79 -30.85
N GLN A 386 -2.55 -26.08 -31.72
CA GLN A 386 -3.99 -26.31 -31.90
C GLN A 386 -4.31 -27.76 -32.32
N THR A 387 -5.16 -28.41 -31.55
CA THR A 387 -5.69 -29.74 -31.86
C THR A 387 -7.09 -29.91 -31.24
N ALA A 388 -7.98 -30.57 -31.98
CA ALA A 388 -9.37 -30.77 -31.55
C ALA A 388 -9.54 -31.84 -30.46
N ALA A 389 -8.50 -32.64 -30.17
CA ALA A 389 -8.57 -33.78 -29.26
C ALA A 389 -7.90 -33.54 -27.89
N ALA A 390 -7.08 -32.48 -27.73
CA ALA A 390 -6.29 -32.30 -26.50
C ALA A 390 -6.97 -31.45 -25.42
N GLY A 391 -8.28 -31.21 -25.53
CA GLY A 391 -9.05 -30.46 -24.52
C GLY A 391 -9.04 -28.94 -24.70
N SER A 392 -9.75 -28.25 -23.80
CA SER A 392 -10.15 -26.84 -23.92
C SER A 392 -8.99 -25.85 -24.11
N ARG A 393 -7.78 -26.20 -23.65
CA ARG A 393 -6.58 -25.35 -23.75
C ARG A 393 -6.12 -25.14 -25.19
N TYR A 394 -6.33 -26.14 -26.05
CA TYR A 394 -5.73 -26.16 -27.39
C TYR A 394 -6.73 -25.93 -28.51
N GLU A 395 -8.04 -26.09 -28.30
CA GLU A 395 -9.04 -26.11 -29.38
C GLU A 395 -8.97 -24.87 -30.30
N LEU A 396 -8.70 -23.70 -29.73
CA LEU A 396 -8.63 -22.42 -30.45
C LEU A 396 -7.20 -21.95 -30.76
N GLY A 397 -6.17 -22.76 -30.46
CA GLY A 397 -4.77 -22.39 -30.70
C GLY A 397 -4.27 -21.20 -29.88
N LEU A 398 -4.92 -20.92 -28.73
CA LEU A 398 -4.62 -19.77 -27.87
C LEU A 398 -3.41 -20.02 -26.95
N GLY A 399 -2.98 -21.27 -26.80
CA GLY A 399 -1.77 -21.68 -26.09
C GLY A 399 -1.03 -22.81 -26.80
N VAL A 400 0.21 -23.05 -26.37
CA VAL A 400 1.11 -24.10 -26.88
C VAL A 400 1.88 -24.74 -25.73
N ASP A 401 2.29 -25.99 -25.94
CA ASP A 401 3.24 -26.66 -25.06
C ASP A 401 4.65 -26.42 -25.61
N ILE A 402 5.53 -25.86 -24.80
CA ILE A 402 6.95 -25.65 -25.10
C ILE A 402 7.80 -26.51 -24.18
N ALA A 403 8.90 -27.04 -24.70
CA ALA A 403 9.88 -27.74 -23.88
C ALA A 403 10.42 -26.81 -22.78
N SER A 404 10.41 -27.26 -21.52
CA SER A 404 10.93 -26.48 -20.40
C SER A 404 12.41 -26.13 -20.59
N PHE A 405 12.80 -24.92 -20.22
CA PHE A 405 14.21 -24.55 -20.09
C PHE A 405 14.80 -25.28 -18.89
N THR A 406 16.03 -25.81 -19.04
CA THR A 406 16.73 -26.41 -17.89
C THR A 406 17.19 -25.30 -16.94
N ALA A 407 17.47 -25.63 -15.67
CA ALA A 407 18.03 -24.67 -14.72
C ALA A 407 19.34 -24.04 -15.23
N ALA A 408 20.15 -24.80 -15.98
CA ALA A 408 21.37 -24.30 -16.62
C ALA A 408 21.06 -23.30 -17.75
N ASP A 409 20.07 -23.60 -18.59
CA ASP A 409 19.61 -22.67 -19.65
C ASP A 409 19.12 -21.34 -19.03
N LEU A 410 18.34 -21.41 -17.95
CA LEU A 410 17.80 -20.23 -17.27
C LEU A 410 18.91 -19.40 -16.61
N ASN A 411 19.88 -20.03 -15.96
CA ASN A 411 21.02 -19.33 -15.37
C ASN A 411 21.89 -18.63 -16.43
N ASP A 412 22.11 -19.26 -17.59
CA ASP A 412 22.80 -18.64 -18.74
C ASP A 412 22.01 -17.43 -19.27
N LEU A 413 20.70 -17.55 -19.41
CA LEU A 413 19.82 -16.45 -19.84
C LEU A 413 19.78 -15.28 -18.85
N VAL A 414 19.82 -15.56 -17.54
CA VAL A 414 19.93 -14.53 -16.50
C VAL A 414 21.27 -13.81 -16.60
N ALA A 415 22.37 -14.55 -16.75
CA ALA A 415 23.71 -13.95 -16.91
C ALA A 415 23.80 -13.06 -18.15
N ARG A 416 23.23 -13.50 -19.27
CA ARG A 416 23.18 -12.72 -20.53
C ARG A 416 22.31 -11.48 -20.42
N THR A 417 21.14 -11.59 -19.79
CA THR A 417 20.22 -10.46 -19.57
C THR A 417 20.85 -9.40 -18.67
N ASN A 418 21.64 -9.81 -17.68
CA ASN A 418 22.31 -8.91 -16.73
C ASN A 418 23.67 -8.39 -17.22
N ASN A 419 24.19 -8.88 -18.36
CA ASN A 419 25.45 -8.40 -18.91
C ASN A 419 25.29 -6.99 -19.51
N LEU A 420 25.71 -5.97 -18.75
CA LEU A 420 25.71 -4.56 -19.17
C LEU A 420 26.74 -4.28 -20.28
N GLY A 421 27.74 -5.14 -20.47
CA GLY A 421 28.77 -5.02 -21.51
C GLY A 421 28.37 -5.63 -22.87
N ARG A 422 27.15 -6.18 -23.00
CA ARG A 422 26.65 -6.70 -24.29
C ARG A 422 26.46 -5.55 -25.28
N THR A 423 26.93 -5.73 -26.51
CA THR A 423 26.59 -4.84 -27.62
C THR A 423 25.11 -5.00 -28.00
N PRO A 424 24.27 -3.95 -27.88
CA PRO A 424 22.88 -4.01 -28.28
C PRO A 424 22.74 -4.40 -29.75
N THR A 425 21.74 -5.20 -30.05
CA THR A 425 21.38 -5.53 -31.44
C THR A 425 20.60 -4.40 -32.09
N GLY A 426 20.49 -4.41 -33.43
CA GLY A 426 19.67 -3.45 -34.17
C GLY A 426 18.14 -3.61 -33.98
N ASP A 427 17.68 -4.62 -33.25
CA ASP A 427 16.25 -4.85 -32.97
C ASP A 427 15.85 -4.11 -31.68
N GLN A 428 15.34 -2.89 -31.83
CA GLN A 428 14.94 -2.04 -30.70
C GLN A 428 13.84 -2.66 -29.81
N GLU A 429 12.93 -3.46 -30.39
CA GLU A 429 11.88 -4.13 -29.63
C GLU A 429 12.49 -5.21 -28.73
N ALA A 430 13.41 -6.02 -29.26
CA ALA A 430 14.12 -7.03 -28.46
C ALA A 430 14.92 -6.39 -27.31
N GLU A 431 15.60 -5.28 -27.55
CA GLU A 431 16.37 -4.55 -26.54
C GLU A 431 15.48 -3.99 -25.42
N ALA A 432 14.32 -3.42 -25.77
CA ALA A 432 13.34 -2.95 -24.79
C ALA A 432 12.77 -4.09 -23.93
N LEU A 433 12.48 -5.24 -24.55
CA LEU A 433 11.99 -6.43 -23.83
C LEU A 433 13.06 -7.02 -22.90
N ILE A 434 14.34 -6.99 -23.29
CA ILE A 434 15.46 -7.39 -22.41
C ILE A 434 15.55 -6.45 -21.20
N ALA A 435 15.41 -5.13 -21.40
CA ALA A 435 15.39 -4.17 -20.31
C ALA A 435 14.21 -4.40 -19.35
N GLN A 436 13.02 -4.70 -19.89
CA GLN A 436 11.85 -5.06 -19.10
C GLN A 436 12.07 -6.35 -18.29
N ALA A 437 12.65 -7.38 -18.92
CA ALA A 437 12.95 -8.65 -18.27
C ALA A 437 13.97 -8.49 -17.13
N ARG A 438 14.92 -7.56 -17.26
CA ARG A 438 15.87 -7.19 -16.22
C ARG A 438 15.24 -6.45 -15.03
N ALA A 439 14.21 -5.64 -15.29
CA ALA A 439 13.49 -4.90 -14.25
C ALA A 439 12.57 -5.79 -13.40
N MET A 440 12.15 -6.95 -13.93
CA MET A 440 11.55 -8.02 -13.12
C MET A 440 12.68 -8.69 -12.33
N PRO A 441 12.50 -9.03 -11.04
CA PRO A 441 13.56 -9.64 -10.22
C PRO A 441 14.08 -10.91 -10.92
N PRO A 442 15.28 -10.90 -11.53
CA PRO A 442 15.76 -12.03 -12.31
C PRO A 442 16.13 -13.14 -11.33
N ALA A 443 15.22 -14.08 -11.17
CA ALA A 443 15.42 -15.23 -10.30
C ALA A 443 16.34 -16.23 -11.01
N SER A 444 17.32 -16.77 -10.29
CA SER A 444 18.09 -17.94 -10.76
C SER A 444 17.14 -19.07 -11.16
N GLY A 445 17.59 -20.02 -11.97
CA GLY A 445 16.79 -21.19 -12.35
C GLY A 445 16.30 -22.04 -11.15
N ALA A 446 16.86 -21.84 -9.96
CA ALA A 446 16.36 -22.44 -8.72
C ALA A 446 15.16 -21.67 -8.11
N ALA A 447 15.12 -20.34 -8.29
CA ALA A 447 14.07 -19.48 -7.75
C ALA A 447 12.89 -19.28 -8.70
N ASP A 448 13.13 -19.30 -10.02
CA ASP A 448 12.09 -19.34 -11.06
C ASP A 448 12.41 -20.45 -12.07
N PRO A 449 12.04 -21.70 -11.76
CA PRO A 449 12.38 -22.85 -12.60
C PRO A 449 11.54 -22.93 -13.89
N ASP A 450 10.56 -22.04 -14.09
CA ASP A 450 9.75 -21.95 -15.31
C ASP A 450 10.23 -20.82 -16.25
N GLY A 451 11.13 -19.95 -15.81
CA GLY A 451 11.59 -18.79 -16.59
C GLY A 451 10.49 -17.76 -16.82
N SER A 452 9.57 -17.63 -15.87
CA SER A 452 8.41 -16.73 -15.97
C SER A 452 8.81 -15.26 -16.16
N TRP A 453 9.94 -14.81 -15.60
CA TRP A 453 10.47 -13.45 -15.77
C TRP A 453 10.68 -13.07 -17.25
N LEU A 454 11.24 -13.98 -18.04
CA LEU A 454 11.53 -13.75 -19.47
C LEU A 454 10.27 -13.89 -20.31
N LEU A 455 9.49 -14.93 -20.05
CA LEU A 455 8.27 -15.23 -20.80
C LEU A 455 7.21 -14.12 -20.59
N LYS A 456 7.01 -13.65 -19.37
CA LYS A 456 6.08 -12.54 -19.10
C LYS A 456 6.53 -11.24 -19.75
N ALA A 457 7.83 -10.94 -19.74
CA ALA A 457 8.36 -9.78 -20.46
C ALA A 457 8.05 -9.85 -21.97
N CYS A 458 8.13 -11.02 -22.59
CA CYS A 458 7.81 -11.24 -24.00
C CYS A 458 6.30 -11.19 -24.33
N GLY A 459 5.42 -11.03 -23.33
CA GLY A 459 3.97 -10.90 -23.50
C GLY A 459 3.16 -12.17 -23.24
N PHE A 460 3.75 -13.21 -22.67
CA PHE A 460 2.99 -14.38 -22.20
C PHE A 460 2.32 -14.06 -20.85
N GLN A 461 1.00 -14.12 -20.80
CA GLN A 461 0.24 -13.93 -19.56
C GLN A 461 0.10 -15.21 -18.74
N THR A 462 0.18 -16.38 -19.40
CA THR A 462 0.25 -17.67 -18.72
C THR A 462 1.58 -18.35 -18.99
N VAL A 463 2.24 -18.76 -17.91
CA VAL A 463 3.30 -19.77 -17.89
C VAL A 463 2.87 -20.79 -16.86
N HIS A 464 2.60 -22.01 -17.29
CA HIS A 464 2.05 -23.05 -16.44
C HIS A 464 2.77 -24.37 -16.71
N ARG A 465 3.47 -24.89 -15.71
CA ARG A 465 4.14 -26.18 -15.82
C ARG A 465 3.13 -27.32 -15.88
N LEU A 466 3.24 -28.14 -16.94
CA LEU A 466 2.45 -29.37 -17.08
C LEU A 466 3.19 -30.58 -16.53
N THR A 467 4.48 -30.67 -16.85
CA THR A 467 5.39 -31.75 -16.43
C THR A 467 6.77 -31.15 -16.21
N ALA A 468 7.72 -31.91 -15.65
CA ALA A 468 9.10 -31.48 -15.50
C ALA A 468 9.76 -31.00 -16.82
N THR A 469 9.28 -31.48 -17.98
CA THR A 469 9.86 -31.20 -19.30
C THR A 469 8.96 -30.39 -20.24
N SER A 470 7.77 -29.97 -19.79
CA SER A 470 6.80 -29.27 -20.64
C SER A 470 6.10 -28.13 -19.89
N LEU A 471 6.10 -26.95 -20.50
CA LEU A 471 5.39 -25.75 -20.05
C LEU A 471 4.27 -25.42 -21.03
N TYR A 472 3.07 -25.19 -20.53
CA TYR A 472 2.00 -24.54 -21.26
C TYR A 472 2.16 -23.02 -21.19
N ILE A 473 2.23 -22.38 -22.36
CA ILE A 473 2.32 -20.92 -22.49
C ILE A 473 1.16 -20.36 -23.29
N SER A 474 0.64 -19.22 -22.87
CA SER A 474 -0.43 -18.51 -23.57
C SER A 474 -0.28 -16.99 -23.44
N HIS A 475 -0.68 -16.28 -24.49
CA HIS A 475 -0.82 -14.83 -24.49
C HIS A 475 -2.04 -14.36 -23.67
N LEU A 476 -2.97 -15.26 -23.32
CA LEU A 476 -4.11 -14.99 -22.46
C LEU A 476 -3.82 -15.39 -21.00
N PRO A 477 -4.50 -14.77 -20.03
CA PRO A 477 -4.44 -15.20 -18.64
C PRO A 477 -5.37 -16.39 -18.49
N THR A 478 -4.84 -17.59 -18.64
CA THR A 478 -5.57 -18.86 -18.44
C THR A 478 -5.23 -19.46 -17.08
N LEU A 479 -4.04 -19.19 -16.54
CA LEU A 479 -3.58 -19.67 -15.22
C LEU A 479 -3.78 -21.18 -15.00
N GLY A 480 -3.71 -21.99 -16.06
CA GLY A 480 -3.94 -23.44 -15.99
C GLY A 480 -5.43 -23.86 -15.96
N LEU A 481 -6.37 -22.90 -16.05
CA LEU A 481 -7.81 -23.18 -16.12
C LEU A 481 -8.15 -24.05 -17.34
N GLN A 482 -8.89 -25.13 -17.09
CA GLN A 482 -9.38 -26.05 -18.11
C GLN A 482 -10.86 -26.34 -17.87
N ILE A 483 -11.60 -26.57 -18.97
CA ILE A 483 -13.00 -27.00 -18.92
C ILE A 483 -13.07 -28.45 -19.39
N ASP A 484 -13.55 -29.32 -18.53
CA ASP A 484 -13.84 -30.73 -18.79
C ASP A 484 -15.34 -30.95 -18.98
N GLY A 485 -15.70 -31.95 -19.78
CA GLY A 485 -17.08 -32.23 -20.18
C GLY A 485 -17.19 -32.90 -21.55
N PRO A 486 -18.40 -33.09 -22.09
CA PRO A 486 -18.58 -33.65 -23.42
C PRO A 486 -18.20 -32.64 -24.52
N THR A 487 -17.77 -33.12 -25.69
CA THR A 487 -17.57 -32.27 -26.90
C THR A 487 -18.84 -32.16 -27.74
N THR A 488 -19.85 -32.97 -27.43
CA THR A 488 -21.13 -33.01 -28.15
C THR A 488 -22.26 -33.26 -27.17
N VAL A 489 -23.34 -32.49 -27.29
CA VAL A 489 -24.54 -32.61 -26.44
C VAL A 489 -25.76 -32.80 -27.33
N ALA A 490 -26.60 -33.78 -27.02
CA ALA A 490 -27.84 -34.02 -27.75
C ALA A 490 -28.85 -32.88 -27.51
N MET A 491 -29.71 -32.62 -28.50
CA MET A 491 -30.81 -31.66 -28.33
C MET A 491 -31.75 -32.12 -27.21
N GLY A 492 -32.11 -31.20 -26.30
CA GLY A 492 -32.96 -31.50 -25.15
C GLY A 492 -32.28 -32.26 -23.99
N ALA A 493 -30.99 -32.58 -24.11
CA ALA A 493 -30.21 -33.20 -23.04
C ALA A 493 -29.27 -32.18 -22.37
N ALA A 494 -29.10 -32.33 -21.06
CA ALA A 494 -28.16 -31.54 -20.27
C ALA A 494 -26.71 -31.98 -20.54
N GLY A 495 -25.82 -31.05 -20.88
CA GLY A 495 -24.38 -31.29 -20.88
C GLY A 495 -23.76 -30.81 -19.58
N ASN A 496 -23.12 -31.70 -18.82
CA ASN A 496 -22.44 -31.33 -17.58
C ASN A 496 -20.97 -30.99 -17.86
N TYR A 497 -20.51 -29.87 -17.32
CA TYR A 497 -19.16 -29.35 -17.48
C TYR A 497 -18.58 -28.94 -16.15
N GLU A 498 -17.27 -29.06 -16.03
CA GLU A 498 -16.52 -28.69 -14.84
C GLU A 498 -15.28 -27.89 -15.23
N ALA A 499 -14.92 -26.90 -14.41
CA ALA A 499 -13.75 -26.07 -14.60
C ALA A 499 -12.76 -26.29 -13.46
N HIS A 500 -11.53 -26.63 -13.83
CA HIS A 500 -10.46 -26.93 -12.88
C HIS A 500 -9.26 -26.03 -13.10
N PHE A 501 -8.65 -25.61 -11.99
CA PHE A 501 -7.31 -25.07 -11.99
C PHE A 501 -6.36 -26.19 -11.60
N TYR A 502 -5.71 -26.79 -12.59
CA TYR A 502 -4.75 -27.86 -12.34
C TYR A 502 -3.43 -27.27 -11.81
N PRO A 503 -2.89 -27.76 -10.68
CA PRO A 503 -1.54 -27.46 -10.24
C PRO A 503 -0.52 -28.11 -11.19
N PRO A 504 0.74 -27.64 -11.15
CA PRO A 504 1.85 -28.40 -11.70
C PRO A 504 1.92 -29.79 -11.04
N GLU A 505 2.16 -30.83 -11.84
CA GLU A 505 2.53 -32.19 -11.38
C GLU A 505 1.44 -33.02 -10.68
N ASP A 506 0.40 -32.42 -10.08
CA ASP A 506 -0.75 -33.12 -9.51
C ASP A 506 -2.09 -32.59 -10.06
N PRO A 507 -2.74 -33.29 -11.01
CA PRO A 507 -4.01 -32.84 -11.56
C PRO A 507 -5.22 -33.07 -10.64
N ALA A 508 -5.07 -33.74 -9.48
CA ALA A 508 -6.21 -34.12 -8.65
C ALA A 508 -6.72 -33.01 -7.70
N MET A 509 -5.90 -31.97 -7.47
CA MET A 509 -6.15 -30.93 -6.47
C MET A 509 -6.32 -29.57 -7.13
N ASN A 510 -6.98 -28.60 -6.48
CA ASN A 510 -7.00 -27.23 -7.00
C ASN A 510 -5.64 -26.53 -6.81
N ALA A 511 -5.15 -25.84 -7.84
CA ALA A 511 -3.86 -25.16 -7.83
C ALA A 511 -3.66 -24.18 -6.66
N ALA A 512 -4.70 -23.43 -6.28
CA ALA A 512 -4.63 -22.49 -5.17
C ALA A 512 -4.54 -23.20 -3.81
N LEU A 513 -5.24 -24.33 -3.67
CA LEU A 513 -5.18 -25.15 -2.47
C LEU A 513 -3.81 -25.82 -2.35
N PHE A 514 -3.25 -26.31 -3.47
CA PHE A 514 -1.95 -26.99 -3.51
C PHE A 514 -0.82 -26.04 -3.13
N ALA A 515 -0.75 -24.89 -3.81
CA ALA A 515 0.22 -23.85 -3.50
C ALA A 515 0.09 -23.38 -2.04
N GLY A 516 -1.15 -23.16 -1.58
CA GLY A 516 -1.42 -22.70 -0.22
C GLY A 516 -0.99 -23.69 0.86
N LEU A 517 -1.33 -24.97 0.70
CA LEU A 517 -0.95 -26.02 1.66
C LEU A 517 0.55 -26.30 1.65
N HIS A 518 1.17 -26.42 0.48
CA HIS A 518 2.60 -26.72 0.38
C HIS A 518 3.46 -25.58 0.96
N ALA A 519 3.09 -24.32 0.68
CA ALA A 519 3.77 -23.16 1.26
C ALA A 519 3.55 -23.07 2.78
N SER A 520 2.34 -23.39 3.26
CA SER A 520 2.05 -23.46 4.69
C SER A 520 2.87 -24.57 5.37
N ALA A 521 3.01 -25.74 4.74
CA ALA A 521 3.78 -26.87 5.26
C ALA A 521 5.27 -26.54 5.34
N ALA A 522 5.81 -25.87 4.32
CA ALA A 522 7.20 -25.42 4.31
C ALA A 522 7.47 -24.42 5.44
N ASP A 523 6.62 -23.40 5.62
CA ASP A 523 6.76 -22.43 6.70
C ASP A 523 6.58 -23.06 8.09
N TRP A 524 5.63 -24.00 8.22
CA TRP A 524 5.35 -24.71 9.47
C TRP A 524 6.54 -25.54 9.93
N THR A 525 7.17 -26.28 9.01
CA THR A 525 8.36 -27.07 9.30
C THR A 525 9.60 -26.20 9.52
N ALA A 526 9.74 -25.08 8.80
CA ALA A 526 10.80 -24.09 9.02
C ALA A 526 10.70 -23.43 10.40
N ALA A 527 9.50 -23.28 10.96
CA ALA A 527 9.26 -22.83 12.32
C ALA A 527 9.53 -23.89 13.39
N GLY A 528 9.98 -25.09 13.02
CA GLY A 528 10.37 -26.18 13.93
C GLY A 528 9.21 -27.07 14.38
N HIS A 529 8.00 -26.92 13.82
CA HIS A 529 6.87 -27.77 14.14
C HIS A 529 6.91 -29.11 13.38
N THR A 530 6.29 -30.15 13.95
CA THR A 530 6.14 -31.46 13.28
C THR A 530 5.17 -31.35 12.11
N ALA A 531 5.53 -31.91 10.95
CA ALA A 531 4.69 -31.92 9.75
C ALA A 531 3.34 -32.63 10.00
N TRP A 532 2.26 -32.09 9.41
CA TRP A 532 0.97 -32.78 9.36
C TRP A 532 0.93 -33.82 8.26
N THR A 533 -0.12 -34.64 8.25
CA THR A 533 -0.36 -35.63 7.19
C THR A 533 -1.60 -35.26 6.39
N GLU A 534 -1.46 -35.11 5.08
CA GLU A 534 -2.59 -34.90 4.15
C GLU A 534 -3.27 -36.24 3.87
N LEU A 535 -4.60 -36.28 3.98
CA LEU A 535 -5.39 -37.47 3.67
C LEU A 535 -5.84 -37.43 2.20
N SER A 536 -5.76 -38.57 1.51
CA SER A 536 -6.42 -38.74 0.22
C SER A 536 -7.94 -38.60 0.38
N ALA A 537 -8.65 -38.25 -0.69
CA ALA A 537 -10.12 -38.08 -0.65
C ALA A 537 -10.85 -39.30 -0.05
N ALA A 538 -10.41 -40.53 -0.39
CA ALA A 538 -10.97 -41.76 0.16
C ALA A 538 -10.67 -41.94 1.66
N ALA A 539 -9.45 -41.60 2.10
CA ALA A 539 -9.07 -41.65 3.51
C ALA A 539 -9.78 -40.58 4.34
N ALA A 540 -9.98 -39.38 3.77
CA ALA A 540 -10.72 -38.29 4.38
C ALA A 540 -12.19 -38.68 4.64
N LEU A 541 -12.88 -39.27 3.66
CA LEU A 541 -14.25 -39.79 3.83
C LEU A 541 -14.35 -40.82 4.96
N THR A 542 -13.37 -41.73 5.04
CA THR A 542 -13.29 -42.72 6.12
C THR A 542 -13.06 -42.07 7.48
N ALA A 543 -12.20 -41.05 7.54
CA ALA A 543 -11.90 -40.31 8.77
C ALA A 543 -13.10 -39.44 9.22
N TRP A 544 -13.85 -38.85 8.30
CA TRP A 544 -15.06 -38.09 8.61
C TRP A 544 -16.14 -38.95 9.26
N GLY A 545 -16.26 -40.23 8.85
CA GLY A 545 -17.17 -41.19 9.50
C GLY A 545 -16.83 -41.49 10.97
N LYS A 546 -15.65 -41.09 11.45
CA LYS A 546 -15.18 -41.26 12.84
C LYS A 546 -15.30 -39.97 13.67
N VAL A 547 -15.75 -38.87 13.09
CA VAL A 547 -15.90 -37.59 13.80
C VAL A 547 -17.07 -37.65 14.78
N ILE A 548 -16.86 -37.15 16.00
CA ILE A 548 -17.85 -37.20 17.08
C ILE A 548 -18.37 -35.82 17.47
N ALA A 549 -19.59 -35.78 17.99
CA ALA A 549 -20.10 -34.60 18.68
C ALA A 549 -19.31 -34.36 19.97
N GLN A 550 -19.05 -33.09 20.27
CA GLN A 550 -18.33 -32.66 21.46
C GLN A 550 -19.32 -32.01 22.43
N ALA A 551 -19.14 -32.25 23.73
CA ALA A 551 -19.94 -31.58 24.75
C ALA A 551 -19.77 -30.05 24.66
N PRO A 552 -20.80 -29.25 24.97
CA PRO A 552 -20.65 -27.80 25.08
C PRO A 552 -19.51 -27.44 26.04
N ASN A 553 -18.61 -26.55 25.64
CA ASN A 553 -17.42 -26.13 26.40
C ASN A 553 -16.35 -27.22 26.61
N ALA A 554 -16.32 -28.27 25.78
CA ALA A 554 -15.21 -29.22 25.79
C ALA A 554 -13.85 -28.50 25.67
N PRO A 555 -12.77 -28.96 26.33
CA PRO A 555 -11.47 -28.31 26.30
C PRO A 555 -10.94 -27.99 24.89
N ALA A 556 -11.16 -28.93 23.95
CA ALA A 556 -10.81 -28.73 22.54
C ALA A 556 -11.58 -27.57 21.86
N GLN A 557 -12.86 -27.38 22.20
CA GLN A 557 -13.66 -26.26 21.66
C GLN A 557 -13.14 -24.90 22.14
N GLN A 558 -12.71 -24.82 23.40
CA GLN A 558 -12.11 -23.59 23.94
C GLN A 558 -10.79 -23.27 23.23
N VAL A 559 -9.97 -24.29 22.96
CA VAL A 559 -8.74 -24.15 22.17
C VAL A 559 -9.04 -23.66 20.76
N PHE A 560 -10.02 -24.25 20.06
CA PHE A 560 -10.43 -23.79 18.72
C PHE A 560 -10.88 -22.33 18.73
N ALA A 561 -11.73 -21.94 19.68
CA ALA A 561 -12.19 -20.55 19.81
C ALA A 561 -11.03 -19.59 20.11
N SER A 562 -10.10 -19.97 20.99
CA SER A 562 -8.92 -19.16 21.34
C SER A 562 -7.88 -19.04 20.22
N ALA A 563 -7.91 -19.96 19.26
CA ALA A 563 -7.13 -19.92 18.03
C ALA A 563 -7.85 -19.14 16.89
N GLY A 564 -9.08 -18.65 17.13
CA GLY A 564 -9.87 -17.94 16.13
C GLY A 564 -10.57 -18.84 15.10
N LEU A 565 -10.67 -20.14 15.37
CA LEU A 565 -11.32 -21.12 14.49
C LEU A 565 -12.74 -21.49 14.98
N PRO A 566 -13.66 -21.87 14.07
CA PRO A 566 -15.00 -22.30 14.43
C PRO A 566 -14.99 -23.53 15.34
N ALA A 567 -15.68 -23.45 16.48
CA ALA A 567 -15.90 -24.56 17.40
C ALA A 567 -17.29 -25.17 17.18
N ILE A 568 -17.40 -26.16 16.29
CA ILE A 568 -18.68 -26.80 15.96
C ILE A 568 -18.93 -27.96 16.92
N ALA A 569 -19.96 -27.81 17.77
CA ALA A 569 -20.29 -28.83 18.78
C ALA A 569 -20.91 -30.10 18.18
N ASN A 570 -21.74 -29.96 17.13
CA ASN A 570 -22.37 -31.09 16.44
C ASN A 570 -22.04 -31.06 14.94
N PRO A 571 -21.03 -31.83 14.49
CA PRO A 571 -20.57 -31.79 13.10
C PRO A 571 -21.37 -32.67 12.13
N ALA A 572 -22.43 -33.36 12.56
CA ALA A 572 -23.13 -34.34 11.71
C ALA A 572 -23.68 -33.73 10.40
N SER A 573 -24.35 -32.58 10.49
CA SER A 573 -24.87 -31.86 9.31
C SER A 573 -23.77 -31.19 8.48
N LEU A 574 -22.63 -30.83 9.10
CA LEU A 574 -21.46 -30.36 8.38
C LEU A 574 -20.89 -31.46 7.49
N ILE A 575 -20.68 -32.67 8.01
CA ILE A 575 -20.06 -33.79 7.29
C ILE A 575 -20.86 -34.17 6.03
N VAL A 576 -22.19 -34.24 6.15
CA VAL A 576 -23.08 -34.49 4.99
C VAL A 576 -22.90 -33.42 3.92
N ASN A 577 -22.82 -32.14 4.32
CA ASN A 577 -22.64 -31.05 3.38
C ASN A 577 -21.21 -31.00 2.79
N LEU A 578 -20.18 -31.41 3.54
CA LEU A 578 -18.80 -31.51 3.04
C LEU A 578 -18.69 -32.50 1.88
N GLN A 579 -19.45 -33.61 1.91
CA GLN A 579 -19.47 -34.60 0.83
C GLN A 579 -20.07 -34.07 -0.49
N SER A 580 -20.79 -32.95 -0.45
CA SER A 580 -21.33 -32.28 -1.64
C SER A 580 -20.36 -31.28 -2.29
N VAL A 581 -19.25 -30.97 -1.60
CA VAL A 581 -18.21 -30.08 -2.11
C VAL A 581 -17.26 -30.88 -3.00
N PRO A 582 -16.86 -30.37 -4.18
CA PRO A 582 -15.87 -31.02 -5.04
C PRO A 582 -14.58 -31.34 -4.27
N ALA A 583 -14.09 -32.58 -4.44
CA ALA A 583 -12.95 -33.09 -3.68
C ALA A 583 -11.62 -32.40 -4.01
N ASP A 584 -11.52 -31.74 -5.16
CA ASP A 584 -10.35 -30.94 -5.56
C ASP A 584 -10.26 -29.60 -4.81
N MET A 585 -11.37 -29.13 -4.22
CA MET A 585 -11.47 -27.83 -3.53
C MET A 585 -11.25 -27.89 -2.01
N LEU A 586 -11.05 -29.08 -1.46
CA LEU A 586 -10.80 -29.29 -0.03
C LEU A 586 -9.75 -30.38 0.21
N VAL A 587 -9.00 -30.25 1.31
CA VAL A 587 -8.09 -31.29 1.80
C VAL A 587 -8.30 -31.42 3.30
N THR A 588 -8.24 -32.66 3.79
CA THR A 588 -8.25 -32.94 5.23
C THR A 588 -6.83 -33.22 5.68
N VAL A 589 -6.33 -32.41 6.61
CA VAL A 589 -5.04 -32.65 7.27
C VAL A 589 -5.26 -33.28 8.64
N THR A 590 -4.43 -34.25 8.97
CA THR A 590 -4.36 -34.84 10.31
C THR A 590 -3.24 -34.17 11.08
N LEU A 591 -3.56 -33.58 12.23
CA LEU A 591 -2.56 -32.94 13.07
C LEU A 591 -1.68 -34.00 13.77
N PRO A 592 -0.39 -33.71 13.99
CA PRO A 592 0.52 -34.64 14.65
C PRO A 592 0.08 -34.91 16.09
N ALA A 593 0.35 -36.13 16.58
CA ALA A 593 -0.15 -36.62 17.87
C ALA A 593 0.15 -35.72 19.08
N PRO A 594 1.36 -35.10 19.22
CA PRO A 594 1.63 -34.19 20.34
C PRO A 594 0.70 -32.96 20.34
N LEU A 595 0.47 -32.35 19.18
CA LEU A 595 -0.41 -31.19 19.04
C LEU A 595 -1.87 -31.58 19.28
N ALA A 596 -2.31 -32.72 18.74
CA ALA A 596 -3.65 -33.25 18.98
C ALA A 596 -3.90 -33.48 20.48
N ALA A 597 -2.93 -34.03 21.22
CA ALA A 597 -3.03 -34.24 22.66
C ALA A 597 -3.15 -32.93 23.44
N ASP A 598 -2.36 -31.91 23.10
CA ASP A 598 -2.42 -30.59 23.76
C ASP A 598 -3.75 -29.86 23.50
N ILE A 599 -4.31 -30.00 22.29
CA ILE A 599 -5.64 -29.48 21.95
C ILE A 599 -6.73 -30.18 22.76
N LEU A 600 -6.72 -31.52 22.79
CA LEU A 600 -7.71 -32.31 23.53
C LEU A 600 -7.64 -32.06 25.03
N ALA A 601 -6.46 -31.75 25.56
CA ALA A 601 -6.23 -31.41 26.96
C ALA A 601 -6.52 -29.93 27.31
N GLY A 602 -6.86 -29.07 26.34
CA GLY A 602 -7.17 -27.67 26.58
C GLY A 602 -5.97 -26.78 26.91
N LYS A 603 -4.75 -27.17 26.51
CA LYS A 603 -3.53 -26.43 26.91
C LYS A 603 -3.33 -25.15 26.10
N PRO A 604 -2.79 -24.07 26.71
CA PRO A 604 -2.45 -22.84 25.99
C PRO A 604 -1.47 -23.03 24.82
N ALA A 605 -0.53 -23.97 24.95
CA ALA A 605 0.42 -24.30 23.88
C ALA A 605 -0.28 -24.80 22.60
N GLY A 606 -1.34 -25.61 22.74
CA GLY A 606 -2.14 -26.07 21.61
C GLY A 606 -2.91 -24.93 20.93
N ALA A 607 -3.40 -23.97 21.72
CA ALA A 607 -4.05 -22.76 21.20
C ALA A 607 -3.10 -21.87 20.40
N THR A 608 -1.87 -21.67 20.91
CA THR A 608 -0.84 -20.89 20.20
C THR A 608 -0.45 -21.57 18.88
N ALA A 609 -0.11 -22.86 18.90
CA ALA A 609 0.28 -23.59 17.70
C ALA A 609 -0.84 -23.64 16.64
N LEU A 610 -2.10 -23.78 17.06
CA LEU A 610 -3.23 -23.76 16.13
C LEU A 610 -3.50 -22.36 15.55
N ARG A 611 -3.25 -21.31 16.34
CA ARG A 611 -3.30 -19.92 15.86
C ARG A 611 -2.20 -19.65 14.84
N ASP A 612 -0.99 -20.15 15.08
CA ASP A 612 0.14 -20.03 14.15
C ASP A 612 -0.16 -20.76 12.84
N LEU A 613 -0.74 -21.97 12.92
CA LEU A 613 -1.19 -22.73 11.76
C LEU A 613 -2.27 -21.98 10.96
N ALA A 614 -3.29 -21.45 11.64
CA ALA A 614 -4.33 -20.64 11.00
C ALA A 614 -3.74 -19.37 10.35
N ALA A 615 -2.76 -18.72 10.99
CA ALA A 615 -2.06 -17.58 10.44
C ALA A 615 -1.25 -17.92 9.18
N LEU A 616 -0.64 -19.12 9.11
CA LEU A 616 0.02 -19.63 7.91
C LEU A 616 -0.98 -19.89 6.78
N PHE A 617 -2.11 -20.54 7.08
CA PHE A 617 -3.17 -20.75 6.09
C PHE A 617 -3.70 -19.42 5.53
N THR A 618 -3.91 -18.42 6.39
CA THR A 618 -4.28 -17.07 5.96
C THR A 618 -3.17 -16.39 5.15
N LYS A 619 -1.89 -16.52 5.56
CA LYS A 619 -0.73 -15.97 4.84
C LYS A 619 -0.67 -16.50 3.40
N HIS A 620 -0.98 -17.78 3.23
CA HIS A 620 -0.95 -18.47 1.94
C HIS A 620 -2.31 -18.55 1.23
N SER A 621 -3.20 -17.59 1.54
CA SER A 621 -4.47 -17.36 0.83
C SER A 621 -5.49 -18.51 0.86
N LEU A 622 -5.49 -19.35 1.91
CA LEU A 622 -6.56 -20.32 2.13
C LEU A 622 -7.80 -19.63 2.69
N ALA A 623 -8.99 -20.06 2.26
CA ALA A 623 -10.24 -19.33 2.51
C ALA A 623 -10.89 -19.72 3.84
N SER A 624 -10.82 -21.01 4.17
CA SER A 624 -11.46 -21.52 5.36
C SER A 624 -10.77 -22.75 5.92
N ALA A 625 -10.90 -22.92 7.22
CA ALA A 625 -10.47 -24.11 7.94
C ALA A 625 -11.43 -24.42 9.08
N VAL A 626 -11.74 -25.70 9.25
CA VAL A 626 -12.57 -26.20 10.35
C VAL A 626 -11.89 -27.37 11.04
N PRO A 627 -11.60 -27.26 12.35
CA PRO A 627 -11.07 -28.38 13.12
C PRO A 627 -12.20 -29.34 13.55
N LEU A 628 -11.94 -30.65 13.50
CA LEU A 628 -12.85 -31.73 13.86
C LEU A 628 -12.13 -32.74 14.76
N VAL A 629 -12.86 -33.34 15.71
CA VAL A 629 -12.32 -34.35 16.62
C VAL A 629 -12.93 -35.72 16.32
N THR A 630 -12.09 -36.74 16.24
CA THR A 630 -12.49 -38.13 15.99
C THR A 630 -12.65 -38.93 17.28
N ASN A 631 -13.40 -40.03 17.22
CA ASN A 631 -13.51 -41.00 18.32
C ASN A 631 -12.19 -41.69 18.67
N THR A 632 -11.18 -41.63 17.79
CA THR A 632 -9.83 -42.16 18.00
C THR A 632 -8.87 -41.16 18.65
N GLY A 633 -9.34 -39.98 19.07
CA GLY A 633 -8.50 -38.95 19.70
C GLY A 633 -7.59 -38.21 18.71
N GLN A 634 -7.89 -38.25 17.42
CA GLN A 634 -7.21 -37.43 16.42
C GLN A 634 -7.96 -36.12 16.19
N VAL A 635 -7.19 -35.05 15.92
CA VAL A 635 -7.71 -33.75 15.48
C VAL A 635 -7.45 -33.62 13.98
N LEU A 636 -8.53 -33.50 13.21
CA LEU A 636 -8.52 -33.25 11.77
C LEU A 636 -8.74 -31.76 11.54
N VAL A 637 -8.14 -31.20 10.50
CA VAL A 637 -8.48 -29.86 10.03
C VAL A 637 -8.86 -29.97 8.55
N VAL A 638 -10.11 -29.65 8.23
CA VAL A 638 -10.56 -29.58 6.84
C VAL A 638 -10.29 -28.16 6.35
N VAL A 639 -9.49 -28.04 5.30
CA VAL A 639 -9.02 -26.76 4.74
C VAL A 639 -9.54 -26.62 3.31
N SER A 640 -9.97 -25.42 2.93
CA SER A 640 -10.53 -25.14 1.60
C SER A 640 -10.19 -23.76 1.06
N VAL A 641 -10.23 -23.63 -0.27
CA VAL A 641 -10.16 -22.36 -1.03
C VAL A 641 -11.54 -21.71 -1.23
N LEU A 642 -12.61 -22.37 -0.81
CA LEU A 642 -13.97 -21.85 -0.78
C LEU A 642 -14.43 -21.67 0.67
N GLY A 643 -15.61 -21.07 0.86
CA GLY A 643 -16.24 -21.07 2.18
C GLY A 643 -16.84 -22.45 2.47
N LEU A 644 -16.50 -23.04 3.62
CA LEU A 644 -17.03 -24.33 4.01
C LEU A 644 -18.49 -24.21 4.51
N PRO A 645 -19.32 -25.26 4.36
CA PRO A 645 -20.68 -25.26 4.90
C PRO A 645 -20.68 -24.93 6.40
N GLN A 646 -21.65 -24.14 6.88
CA GLN A 646 -21.79 -23.67 8.28
C GLN A 646 -20.65 -22.79 8.83
N VAL A 647 -19.48 -22.79 8.21
CA VAL A 647 -18.29 -22.03 8.62
C VAL A 647 -18.13 -20.75 7.81
N GLY A 648 -18.51 -20.77 6.53
CA GLY A 648 -18.27 -19.67 5.61
C GLY A 648 -16.78 -19.49 5.34
N VAL A 649 -16.37 -18.24 5.12
CA VAL A 649 -14.98 -17.85 4.88
C VAL A 649 -14.45 -17.24 6.18
N ASN A 650 -13.66 -18.00 6.95
CA ASN A 650 -13.17 -17.59 8.27
C ASN A 650 -11.68 -17.22 8.28
N LEU A 651 -10.91 -17.65 7.29
CA LEU A 651 -9.47 -17.35 7.20
C LEU A 651 -9.16 -16.17 6.26
N SER A 652 -10.12 -15.78 5.43
CA SER A 652 -9.99 -14.67 4.49
C SER A 652 -11.27 -13.81 4.46
N GLU A 653 -11.18 -12.60 3.91
CA GLU A 653 -12.34 -11.71 3.73
C GLU A 653 -13.32 -12.23 2.66
N ARG A 654 -12.80 -12.98 1.69
CA ARG A 654 -13.51 -13.43 0.48
C ARG A 654 -12.97 -14.78 0.01
N ARG A 655 -13.77 -15.50 -0.78
CA ARG A 655 -13.35 -16.78 -1.38
C ARG A 655 -12.07 -16.63 -2.20
N THR A 656 -11.18 -17.62 -2.10
CA THR A 656 -9.89 -17.65 -2.81
C THR A 656 -10.09 -17.95 -4.28
N SER A 657 -11.07 -18.78 -4.63
CA SER A 657 -11.44 -19.04 -6.03
C SER A 657 -12.90 -18.70 -6.34
N GLY A 658 -13.16 -18.40 -7.61
CA GLY A 658 -14.51 -18.15 -8.13
C GLY A 658 -14.61 -18.51 -9.60
N PHE A 659 -15.81 -18.84 -10.06
CA PHE A 659 -16.07 -19.24 -11.44
C PHE A 659 -17.36 -18.59 -11.95
N ARG A 660 -17.34 -18.09 -13.18
CA ARG A 660 -18.52 -17.61 -13.90
C ARG A 660 -18.56 -18.23 -15.28
N TRP A 661 -19.72 -18.76 -15.64
CA TRP A 661 -19.95 -19.47 -16.89
C TRP A 661 -20.79 -18.65 -17.86
N TYR A 662 -20.42 -18.70 -19.13
CA TYR A 662 -21.12 -18.06 -20.23
C TYR A 662 -21.25 -19.03 -21.39
N ALA A 663 -22.40 -19.00 -22.06
CA ALA A 663 -22.64 -19.73 -23.30
C ALA A 663 -22.71 -18.71 -24.45
N VAL A 664 -21.75 -18.77 -25.37
CA VAL A 664 -21.65 -17.87 -26.53
C VAL A 664 -22.10 -18.61 -27.79
N PRO A 665 -23.16 -18.15 -28.47
CA PRO A 665 -23.69 -18.83 -29.66
C PRO A 665 -22.71 -18.69 -30.85
N LEU A 666 -22.36 -19.82 -31.47
CA LEU A 666 -21.54 -19.89 -32.70
C LEU A 666 -22.31 -20.55 -33.86
N GLY A 667 -23.63 -20.35 -33.88
CA GLY A 667 -24.57 -21.01 -34.79
C GLY A 667 -25.57 -21.93 -34.07
N GLY A 668 -25.27 -22.38 -32.85
CA GLY A 668 -26.23 -22.98 -31.92
C GLY A 668 -26.67 -22.01 -30.82
N GLN A 669 -27.61 -22.42 -29.97
CA GLN A 669 -28.03 -21.64 -28.79
C GLN A 669 -28.26 -22.55 -27.57
N GLY A 670 -28.11 -21.97 -26.38
CA GLY A 670 -28.27 -22.67 -25.11
C GLY A 670 -28.05 -21.76 -23.91
N THR A 671 -28.52 -22.20 -22.76
CA THR A 671 -28.36 -21.49 -21.48
C THR A 671 -27.51 -22.32 -20.53
N VAL A 672 -26.81 -21.64 -19.61
CA VAL A 672 -26.01 -22.29 -18.57
C VAL A 672 -26.60 -21.94 -17.21
N LYS A 673 -26.74 -22.96 -16.36
CA LYS A 673 -27.04 -22.77 -14.94
C LYS A 673 -25.73 -22.93 -14.18
N ALA A 674 -25.19 -21.82 -13.68
CA ALA A 674 -23.87 -21.79 -13.05
C ALA A 674 -23.96 -22.13 -11.55
N LEU A 675 -23.16 -23.11 -11.09
CA LEU A 675 -22.95 -23.44 -9.68
C LEU A 675 -21.45 -23.60 -9.43
N GLY A 676 -20.73 -22.49 -9.25
CA GLY A 676 -19.29 -22.53 -8.98
C GLY A 676 -18.50 -23.17 -10.13
N SER A 677 -17.58 -24.09 -9.81
CA SER A 677 -16.75 -24.81 -10.80
C SER A 677 -17.54 -25.75 -11.70
N VAL A 678 -18.81 -26.05 -11.40
CA VAL A 678 -19.65 -26.94 -12.20
C VAL A 678 -20.74 -26.14 -12.90
N THR A 679 -21.06 -26.50 -14.14
CA THR A 679 -22.22 -25.96 -14.85
C THR A 679 -22.93 -27.01 -15.69
N SER A 680 -24.22 -26.79 -15.93
CA SER A 680 -25.02 -27.57 -16.87
C SER A 680 -25.43 -26.69 -18.04
N LEU A 681 -25.05 -27.09 -19.25
CA LEU A 681 -25.49 -26.48 -20.51
C LEU A 681 -26.82 -27.12 -20.94
N GLN A 682 -27.83 -26.30 -21.14
CA GLN A 682 -29.12 -26.67 -21.69
C GLN A 682 -29.24 -26.11 -23.11
N PRO A 683 -28.99 -26.91 -24.15
CA PRO A 683 -29.10 -26.46 -25.53
C PRO A 683 -30.55 -26.24 -25.93
N THR A 684 -30.82 -25.12 -26.63
CA THR A 684 -32.14 -24.80 -27.19
C THR A 684 -32.16 -24.90 -28.72
N HIS A 685 -31.02 -24.77 -29.39
CA HIS A 685 -30.90 -24.88 -30.84
C HIS A 685 -29.61 -25.62 -31.25
N ALA A 686 -29.70 -26.47 -32.27
CA ALA A 686 -28.58 -27.22 -32.81
C ALA A 686 -27.56 -26.30 -33.51
N GLY A 687 -26.28 -26.64 -33.42
CA GLY A 687 -25.18 -25.82 -33.95
C GLY A 687 -23.93 -25.84 -33.06
N ALA A 688 -22.96 -24.97 -33.32
CA ALA A 688 -21.78 -24.83 -32.47
C ALA A 688 -22.03 -23.79 -31.36
N LEU A 689 -21.44 -24.03 -30.18
CA LEU A 689 -21.55 -23.18 -29.01
C LEU A 689 -20.19 -23.11 -28.31
N ALA A 690 -19.76 -21.91 -27.90
CA ALA A 690 -18.58 -21.75 -27.06
C ALA A 690 -19.00 -21.59 -25.60
N LEU A 691 -18.58 -22.54 -24.78
CA LEU A 691 -18.67 -22.44 -23.32
C LEU A 691 -17.43 -21.70 -22.82
N VAL A 692 -17.64 -20.57 -22.16
CA VAL A 692 -16.56 -19.73 -21.62
C VAL A 692 -16.64 -19.74 -20.10
N CYS A 693 -15.52 -20.07 -19.46
CA CYS A 693 -15.38 -19.97 -18.01
C CYS A 693 -14.41 -18.84 -17.68
N LEU A 694 -14.90 -17.89 -16.87
CA LEU A 694 -14.09 -16.89 -16.18
C LEU A 694 -13.78 -17.43 -14.78
N GLY A 695 -12.55 -17.87 -14.57
CA GLY A 695 -12.03 -18.28 -13.28
C GLY A 695 -11.36 -17.11 -12.57
N TYR A 696 -11.39 -17.13 -11.24
CA TYR A 696 -10.68 -16.20 -10.38
C TYR A 696 -9.88 -16.99 -9.36
N ILE A 697 -8.61 -16.66 -9.14
CA ILE A 697 -7.79 -17.14 -8.03
C ILE A 697 -7.09 -15.95 -7.40
N ARG A 698 -7.17 -15.82 -6.07
CA ARG A 698 -6.35 -14.88 -5.31
C ARG A 698 -4.95 -15.46 -5.12
N GLN A 699 -3.93 -14.72 -5.56
CA GLN A 699 -2.52 -15.08 -5.38
C GLN A 699 -1.80 -14.08 -4.45
N GLY A 700 -2.54 -13.43 -3.55
CA GLY A 700 -2.01 -12.40 -2.65
C GLY A 700 -1.88 -11.00 -3.24
N LEU A 701 -2.13 -10.83 -4.55
CA LEU A 701 -2.24 -9.53 -5.21
C LEU A 701 -3.60 -8.87 -4.94
N ALA A 702 -3.84 -7.65 -5.42
CA ALA A 702 -5.11 -6.94 -5.26
C ALA A 702 -6.20 -7.53 -6.18
N ASP A 703 -7.46 -7.52 -5.76
CA ASP A 703 -8.57 -7.83 -6.67
C ASP A 703 -8.68 -6.75 -7.77
N PRO A 704 -9.24 -7.04 -8.95
CA PRO A 704 -9.55 -6.00 -9.94
C PRO A 704 -10.41 -4.88 -9.33
N TYR A 705 -10.03 -3.63 -9.59
CA TYR A 705 -10.61 -2.43 -8.97
C TYR A 705 -10.40 -2.33 -7.45
N GLU A 706 -9.33 -2.93 -6.93
CA GLU A 706 -8.91 -2.84 -5.54
C GLU A 706 -7.50 -2.28 -5.43
N VAL A 707 -7.25 -1.48 -4.38
CA VAL A 707 -5.89 -1.11 -3.94
C VAL A 707 -5.72 -1.66 -2.53
N LYS A 708 -4.73 -2.53 -2.35
CA LYS A 708 -4.43 -3.11 -1.05
C LYS A 708 -3.33 -2.31 -0.37
N ILE A 709 -3.58 -1.90 0.87
CA ILE A 709 -2.65 -1.12 1.67
C ILE A 709 -2.34 -1.91 2.93
N ASP A 710 -1.05 -2.12 3.18
CA ASP A 710 -0.56 -2.93 4.29
C ASP A 710 0.66 -2.33 4.98
N LEU A 711 1.06 -2.91 6.11
CA LEU A 711 2.27 -2.56 6.84
C LEU A 711 3.21 -3.77 6.93
N PRO A 712 4.53 -3.56 7.06
CA PRO A 712 5.49 -4.64 7.30
C PRO A 712 5.14 -5.43 8.57
N ALA A 713 5.45 -6.72 8.56
CA ALA A 713 5.20 -7.61 9.71
C ALA A 713 5.84 -7.08 11.00
N GLY A 714 5.11 -7.20 12.12
CA GLY A 714 5.56 -6.75 13.44
C GLY A 714 5.50 -5.23 13.67
N LYS A 715 5.03 -4.44 12.70
CA LYS A 715 4.74 -3.01 12.89
C LYS A 715 3.30 -2.81 13.31
N THR A 716 3.06 -1.92 14.26
CA THR A 716 1.73 -1.59 14.73
C THR A 716 1.44 -0.10 14.54
N ILE A 717 0.14 0.22 14.50
CA ILE A 717 -0.39 1.58 14.51
C ILE A 717 -1.35 1.73 15.68
N THR A 718 -1.24 2.84 16.39
CA THR A 718 -2.16 3.23 17.46
C THR A 718 -3.54 3.55 16.90
N LEU A 719 -4.55 3.61 17.78
CA LEU A 719 -5.91 4.01 17.39
C LEU A 719 -5.96 5.40 16.72
N LYS A 720 -5.13 6.35 17.18
CA LYS A 720 -5.03 7.71 16.57
C LYS A 720 -4.43 7.67 15.17
N GLU A 721 -3.38 6.88 14.98
CA GLU A 721 -2.77 6.68 13.66
C GLU A 721 -3.73 5.96 12.71
N TYR A 722 -4.48 4.98 13.20
CA TYR A 722 -5.53 4.30 12.43
C TYR A 722 -6.65 5.26 12.01
N GLU A 723 -7.17 6.10 12.92
CA GLU A 723 -8.18 7.13 12.60
C GLU A 723 -7.66 8.08 11.51
N PHE A 724 -6.42 8.54 11.63
CA PHE A 724 -5.79 9.43 10.65
C PHE A 724 -5.59 8.73 9.30
N LEU A 725 -5.14 7.48 9.30
CA LEU A 725 -4.98 6.66 8.09
C LEU A 725 -6.31 6.51 7.36
N MET A 726 -7.38 6.10 8.05
CA MET A 726 -8.67 5.86 7.42
C MET A 726 -9.26 7.14 6.79
N ASN A 727 -9.11 8.29 7.45
CA ASN A 727 -9.49 9.59 6.87
C ASN A 727 -8.64 9.94 5.63
N THR A 728 -7.34 9.63 5.67
CA THR A 728 -6.43 9.85 4.54
C THR A 728 -6.84 9.01 3.33
N LEU A 729 -7.16 7.74 3.56
CA LEU A 729 -7.58 6.81 2.52
C LEU A 729 -8.97 7.15 1.96
N GLU A 730 -9.91 7.57 2.82
CA GLU A 730 -11.22 8.06 2.36
C GLU A 730 -11.05 9.28 1.43
N HIS A 731 -10.11 10.17 1.74
CA HIS A 731 -9.86 11.35 0.90
C HIS A 731 -9.17 11.00 -0.44
N LEU A 732 -8.30 9.99 -0.45
CA LEU A 732 -7.58 9.54 -1.65
C LEU A 732 -8.37 8.54 -2.51
N CYS A 733 -9.52 8.05 -2.04
CA CYS A 733 -10.25 6.96 -2.69
C CYS A 733 -10.71 7.33 -4.12
N PRO A 734 -10.23 6.62 -5.16
CA PRO A 734 -10.72 6.82 -6.53
C PRO A 734 -12.16 6.36 -6.67
N ILE A 735 -12.91 6.99 -7.58
CA ILE A 735 -14.28 6.55 -7.90
C ILE A 735 -14.23 5.12 -8.48
N GLY A 736 -15.02 4.22 -7.90
CA GLY A 736 -15.16 2.85 -8.39
C GLY A 736 -14.02 1.90 -8.00
N VAL A 737 -13.10 2.32 -7.13
CA VAL A 737 -12.01 1.50 -6.61
C VAL A 737 -12.21 1.28 -5.11
N GLU A 738 -12.03 0.04 -4.66
CA GLU A 738 -12.06 -0.31 -3.24
C GLU A 738 -10.66 -0.21 -2.63
N ILE A 739 -10.53 0.45 -1.48
CA ILE A 739 -9.28 0.41 -0.71
C ILE A 739 -9.39 -0.69 0.33
N ASN A 740 -8.61 -1.75 0.16
CA ASN A 740 -8.55 -2.86 1.08
C ASN A 740 -7.51 -2.60 2.19
N THR A 741 -8.01 -2.41 3.41
CA THR A 741 -7.20 -2.30 4.64
C THR A 741 -7.43 -3.46 5.61
N TYR A 742 -7.95 -4.59 5.14
CA TYR A 742 -8.27 -5.75 5.98
C TYR A 742 -7.05 -6.22 6.78
N SER A 743 -5.88 -6.32 6.14
CA SER A 743 -4.64 -6.76 6.80
C SER A 743 -4.24 -5.80 7.94
N ILE A 744 -4.27 -4.49 7.70
CA ILE A 744 -4.03 -3.46 8.72
C ILE A 744 -4.93 -3.68 9.94
N ARG A 745 -6.23 -3.84 9.70
CA ARG A 745 -7.22 -3.96 10.78
C ARG A 745 -7.10 -5.26 11.58
N GLN A 746 -6.61 -6.33 10.96
CA GLN A 746 -6.43 -7.64 11.59
C GLN A 746 -5.09 -7.76 12.33
N LYS A 747 -4.02 -7.18 11.78
CA LYS A 747 -2.64 -7.51 12.17
C LYS A 747 -1.84 -6.33 12.71
N HIS A 748 -2.29 -5.10 12.50
CA HIS A 748 -1.45 -3.93 12.75
C HIS A 748 -2.07 -2.91 13.72
N VAL A 749 -3.38 -2.95 13.99
CA VAL A 749 -4.00 -2.01 14.93
C VAL A 749 -3.71 -2.42 16.38
N ASP A 750 -2.95 -1.58 17.09
CA ASP A 750 -2.75 -1.66 18.53
C ASP A 750 -3.76 -0.74 19.23
N LEU A 751 -4.80 -1.37 19.77
CA LEU A 751 -5.87 -0.68 20.49
C LEU A 751 -5.43 -0.25 21.90
N ALA A 752 -4.54 -1.00 22.54
CA ALA A 752 -4.16 -0.80 23.93
C ALA A 752 -2.90 0.08 24.11
N GLY A 753 -2.18 0.37 23.02
CA GLY A 753 -0.92 1.10 23.05
C GLY A 753 0.22 0.31 23.69
N ASN A 754 0.11 -1.01 23.75
CA ASN A 754 1.07 -1.90 24.41
C ASN A 754 2.04 -2.58 23.42
N GLY A 755 2.01 -2.19 22.14
CA GLY A 755 2.82 -2.76 21.07
C GLY A 755 2.28 -4.09 20.53
N VAL A 756 1.14 -4.58 21.02
CA VAL A 756 0.55 -5.85 20.59
C VAL A 756 -0.69 -5.56 19.72
N PRO A 757 -0.70 -6.01 18.45
CA PRO A 757 -1.87 -5.81 17.61
C PRO A 757 -3.04 -6.65 18.13
N LEU A 758 -4.22 -6.03 18.19
CA LEU A 758 -5.47 -6.67 18.53
C LEU A 758 -6.39 -6.61 17.30
N PRO A 759 -6.85 -7.76 16.77
CA PRO A 759 -7.79 -7.76 15.66
C PRO A 759 -9.04 -6.97 16.04
N LEU A 760 -9.36 -5.96 15.24
CA LEU A 760 -10.64 -5.25 15.38
C LEU A 760 -11.81 -6.25 15.18
N LYS A 761 -12.95 -6.03 15.81
CA LYS A 761 -14.13 -6.89 15.57
C LYS A 761 -14.82 -6.49 14.26
N PRO A 762 -15.50 -7.42 13.55
CA PRO A 762 -16.34 -7.13 12.37
C PRO A 762 -17.26 -5.91 12.48
N THR A 763 -17.85 -5.73 13.66
CA THR A 763 -18.77 -4.62 13.97
C THR A 763 -18.08 -3.25 14.10
N VAL A 764 -16.78 -3.23 14.40
CA VAL A 764 -16.00 -2.00 14.63
C VAL A 764 -15.03 -1.73 13.47
N PHE A 765 -14.76 -2.73 12.62
CA PHE A 765 -13.78 -2.63 11.52
C PHE A 765 -13.98 -1.42 10.62
N ARG A 766 -15.21 -0.97 10.36
CA ARG A 766 -15.51 0.15 9.45
C ARG A 766 -15.77 1.48 10.17
N THR A 767 -15.67 1.49 11.49
CA THR A 767 -16.10 2.62 12.32
C THR A 767 -14.89 3.43 12.73
N TYR A 768 -14.71 4.60 12.12
CA TYR A 768 -13.77 5.64 12.52
C TYR A 768 -14.49 6.99 12.47
N ARG A 769 -13.99 7.97 13.21
CA ARG A 769 -14.55 9.33 13.20
C ARG A 769 -14.03 10.07 11.96
N SER A 770 -14.94 10.46 11.08
CA SER A 770 -14.59 11.25 9.89
C SER A 770 -14.25 12.68 10.30
N PHE A 771 -13.12 13.20 9.84
CA PHE A 771 -12.65 14.55 10.19
C PHE A 771 -13.48 15.64 9.51
N ARG A 772 -13.99 15.36 8.31
CA ARG A 772 -14.79 16.29 7.53
C ARG A 772 -16.26 15.96 7.69
N ARG A 773 -17.06 16.93 8.13
CA ARG A 773 -18.51 16.78 8.08
C ARG A 773 -18.93 16.63 6.62
N ARG A 774 -19.74 15.61 6.32
CA ARG A 774 -20.42 15.52 5.04
C ARG A 774 -21.29 16.79 4.93
N ARG A 775 -20.86 17.75 4.09
CA ARG A 775 -21.75 18.83 3.67
C ARG A 775 -22.96 18.14 3.06
N LEU A 776 -24.13 18.36 3.65
CA LEU A 776 -25.40 17.81 3.21
C LEU A 776 -25.44 17.82 1.68
N ARG A 777 -25.30 16.66 1.04
CA ARG A 777 -26.00 16.41 -0.22
C ARG A 777 -27.46 16.55 0.19
N GLY A 778 -28.17 17.53 -0.39
CA GLY A 778 -29.53 17.89 0.01
C GLY A 778 -30.38 16.66 0.30
N ILE A 779 -30.63 16.42 1.58
CA ILE A 779 -31.71 15.59 2.08
C ILE A 779 -32.51 16.56 2.93
N TYR A 780 -33.67 16.93 2.43
CA TYR A 780 -34.69 17.58 3.22
C TYR A 780 -34.97 16.68 4.43
N GLN A 781 -34.80 17.23 5.63
CA GLN A 781 -35.55 16.72 6.78
C GLN A 781 -37.02 17.01 6.51
N GLU A 782 -37.79 15.97 6.23
CA GLU A 782 -39.22 15.94 6.51
C GLU A 782 -39.46 14.83 7.53
N GLY A 783 -40.08 15.18 8.65
CA GLY A 783 -40.73 14.26 9.59
C GLY A 783 -39.82 13.49 10.53
#